data_AF-R7LAG1-F1
#
_entry.id   AF-R7LAG1-F1
#
_cell.length_a   1.000
_cell.length_b   1.000
_cell.length_c   1.000
_cell.angle_alpha   90.00
_cell.angle_beta   90.00
_cell.angle_gamma   90.00
#
_symmetry.space_group_name_H-M   'P 1'
#
loop_
_entity.id
_entity.type
_entity.pdbx_description
1 polymer ?
#
loop_
_entity_poly.entity_id
_entity_poly.type
_entity_poly.pdbx_seq_one_letter_code
_entity_poly.pdbx_strand_id
1 'polypeptide(L)'
;MKKNLFCAFAVCALFCACAPQITEPIKSGGKSTEIDLLHSENANINKKFAKFNAAGELEITTASNGWTQVFKMKDGLLEPEKNYTLKIECELEKNQPEDCFLHIIVRNSKNFPASSDILYHNEYEQSRRSLSLDFSTPPNCANYSLSIHTPRPTKARIYSIKLMETQRDFYPITSNTVRYTGKLGKLPTGAKEFEVELPNPKNGIEVNAKDFGLSPSCPDPQDAINKAIAHCKKIGASKLIVERGTYFINKDGSIVFDGIKDLTFDANGSTFIYNKMNGTNLRIKNCERVKFCNFNFDWDWENDPLGSIVEVVANEKSPQPHIDIKFIDYKRFPRRDVRIAVMSSYDPTRKAVGVENQPSAGFEVFRGRNVPKTEWLSDNVLRIYGDVSLPVGTLYRIQHSYYEMGGVTLDDNTNLTMENVNIHGCSGCAFVIGGTQKYWQLVNVNVISPKGRPLRPITTTADHLHITNSCGFGKLINCEFERGADDCINMHDCSAFARKIGDKTVRTQNCPRIYNYSKGDLVELRQGDFSPSGFKSKISSIKTISEGVHDITFEDNVPEQLFDGFILFNWKYDTRNMILRNCYFHDNKARAALVLCRDVTIENCRFEHNEIGAIHIETGYTFNVWSEGYGVDNVVFRNCAFDGVNPTNRKIGGKVMDVYMGVYMKTDPTSEYTQYPILSNILFESNTFKDTYGLVAIITSTSNVTWLNNTFINETERKNKFSYRGCFYISHSQNTRIINNTYVESPWVPNPGVYVDPTTSKDILVAGNKVVKNK
;
A
#
# COMPACT_ATOMS: atom_id res chain seq x y z
N MET A 1 84.54 -26.66 7.65
CA MET A 1 85.61 -25.78 8.15
C MET A 1 85.10 -24.35 8.18
N LYS A 2 85.11 -23.73 9.39
CA LYS A 2 85.26 -22.29 9.75
C LYS A 2 84.61 -21.21 8.85
N LYS A 3 83.99 -20.12 9.31
CA LYS A 3 83.53 -19.56 10.60
C LYS A 3 82.99 -18.14 10.23
N ASN A 4 82.03 -17.62 11.02
CA ASN A 4 81.78 -16.20 11.34
C ASN A 4 81.11 -15.28 10.29
N LEU A 5 80.28 -14.26 10.60
CA LEU A 5 79.56 -13.80 11.81
C LEU A 5 78.75 -12.52 11.41
N PHE A 6 77.46 -12.47 11.77
CA PHE A 6 76.63 -11.32 12.23
C PHE A 6 76.05 -10.18 11.34
N CYS A 7 74.73 -10.02 11.56
CA CYS A 7 73.89 -8.81 11.75
C CYS A 7 73.48 -7.91 10.57
N ALA A 8 72.17 -7.86 10.26
CA ALA A 8 71.24 -6.91 10.89
C ALA A 8 69.76 -7.20 10.52
N PHE A 9 68.89 -7.12 11.51
CA PHE A 9 67.43 -7.15 11.41
C PHE A 9 66.89 -5.89 10.69
N ALA A 10 65.94 -6.05 9.77
CA ALA A 10 64.90 -5.06 9.51
C ALA A 10 63.60 -5.76 9.10
N VAL A 11 62.60 -5.58 9.94
CA VAL A 11 61.24 -6.10 9.85
C VAL A 11 60.51 -5.45 8.67
N CYS A 12 60.12 -6.24 7.66
CA CYS A 12 59.06 -5.84 6.73
C CYS A 12 57.73 -6.34 7.31
N ALA A 13 57.13 -5.51 8.17
CA ALA A 13 55.77 -5.71 8.63
C ALA A 13 54.80 -5.40 7.48
N LEU A 14 53.84 -6.29 7.31
CA LEU A 14 52.66 -6.14 6.48
C LEU A 14 52.04 -4.74 6.67
N PHE A 15 51.87 -3.98 5.59
CA PHE A 15 50.88 -2.92 5.58
C PHE A 15 49.49 -3.57 5.55
N CYS A 16 48.86 -3.56 6.73
CA CYS A 16 47.47 -3.90 6.95
C CYS A 16 46.57 -3.13 5.98
N ALA A 17 45.61 -3.85 5.39
CA ALA A 17 44.56 -3.30 4.55
C ALA A 17 43.92 -2.06 5.19
N CYS A 18 43.89 -0.95 4.45
CA CYS A 18 43.10 0.22 4.82
C CYS A 18 41.65 -0.23 5.08
N ALA A 19 41.13 0.06 6.27
CA ALA A 19 39.73 -0.14 6.56
C ALA A 19 38.86 0.58 5.50
N PRO A 20 37.76 -0.03 5.00
CA PRO A 20 36.90 0.64 4.04
C PRO A 20 36.34 1.92 4.67
N GLN A 21 36.39 3.01 3.91
CA GLN A 21 35.97 4.33 4.38
C GLN A 21 34.45 4.35 4.59
N ILE A 22 34.03 4.56 5.83
CA ILE A 22 32.65 4.90 6.17
C ILE A 22 32.42 6.34 5.70
N THR A 23 31.27 6.61 5.10
CA THR A 23 30.90 8.00 4.77
C THR A 23 30.61 8.71 6.09
N GLU A 24 31.37 9.73 6.45
CA GLU A 24 31.04 10.56 7.61
C GLU A 24 29.81 11.42 7.28
N PRO A 25 28.82 11.52 8.19
CA PRO A 25 27.64 12.33 7.94
C PRO A 25 27.98 13.82 7.98
N ILE A 26 27.37 14.57 7.06
CA ILE A 26 27.18 16.01 7.21
C ILE A 26 26.04 16.18 8.22
N LYS A 27 26.38 16.67 9.41
CA LYS A 27 25.40 16.98 10.45
C LYS A 27 24.80 18.35 10.15
N SER A 28 23.48 18.44 10.00
CA SER A 28 22.83 19.75 9.97
C SER A 28 22.99 20.38 11.36
N GLY A 29 23.72 21.49 11.47
CA GLY A 29 23.92 22.20 12.72
C GLY A 29 22.58 22.76 13.22
N GLY A 30 21.91 22.01 14.09
CA GLY A 30 20.72 22.43 14.80
C GLY A 30 20.98 22.32 16.30
N LYS A 31 20.68 23.39 17.04
CA LYS A 31 20.54 23.26 18.49
C LYS A 31 19.20 22.58 18.72
N SER A 32 19.13 21.56 19.58
CA SER A 32 17.86 20.97 20.03
C SER A 32 17.10 21.94 20.94
N THR A 33 16.80 23.14 20.45
CA THR A 33 16.07 24.17 21.18
C THR A 33 14.60 24.01 20.83
N GLU A 34 13.84 23.50 21.79
CA GLU A 34 12.38 23.44 21.71
C GLU A 34 11.81 24.84 21.96
N ILE A 35 10.97 25.31 21.06
CA ILE A 35 10.22 26.56 21.21
C ILE A 35 8.77 26.18 21.57
N ASP A 36 8.33 26.52 22.77
CA ASP A 36 6.89 26.51 23.11
C ASP A 36 6.22 27.70 22.41
N LEU A 37 5.54 27.43 21.31
CA LEU A 37 4.85 28.45 20.51
C LEU A 37 3.52 28.87 21.14
N LEU A 38 2.92 28.07 22.01
CA LEU A 38 1.60 28.38 22.57
C LEU A 38 1.70 29.48 23.63
N HIS A 39 2.73 29.42 24.49
CA HIS A 39 2.90 30.34 25.61
C HIS A 39 3.98 31.39 25.41
N SER A 40 4.61 31.45 24.23
CA SER A 40 5.65 32.46 23.95
C SER A 40 5.11 33.66 23.19
N GLU A 41 5.89 34.73 23.21
CA GLU A 41 5.67 35.91 22.35
C GLU A 41 5.86 35.61 20.85
N ASN A 42 6.21 34.39 20.47
CA ASN A 42 6.50 33.97 19.10
C ASN A 42 5.24 33.63 18.29
N ALA A 43 4.05 33.78 18.86
CA ALA A 43 2.80 33.56 18.15
C ALA A 43 1.75 34.63 18.46
N ASN A 44 0.78 34.76 17.56
CA ASN A 44 -0.40 35.58 17.68
C ASN A 44 -1.64 34.68 17.77
N ILE A 45 -2.44 34.89 18.80
CA ILE A 45 -3.71 34.21 19.03
C ILE A 45 -4.84 35.16 18.67
N ASN A 46 -5.81 34.67 17.90
CA ASN A 46 -6.99 35.46 17.55
C ASN A 46 -7.96 35.48 18.73
N LYS A 47 -7.83 36.50 19.60
CA LYS A 47 -8.62 36.65 20.84
C LYS A 47 -10.14 36.70 20.64
N LYS A 48 -10.62 36.94 19.41
CA LYS A 48 -12.04 36.88 19.08
C LYS A 48 -12.58 35.44 19.13
N PHE A 49 -11.73 34.46 18.83
CA PHE A 49 -12.13 33.07 18.62
C PHE A 49 -11.34 32.08 19.49
N ALA A 50 -10.30 32.53 20.19
CA ALA A 50 -9.48 31.67 21.03
C ALA A 50 -9.07 32.40 22.32
N LYS A 51 -9.16 31.70 23.46
CA LYS A 51 -8.80 32.23 24.78
C LYS A 51 -8.15 31.15 25.63
N PHE A 52 -7.26 31.55 26.54
CA PHE A 52 -6.70 30.61 27.52
C PHE A 52 -7.68 30.36 28.66
N ASN A 53 -7.79 29.11 29.09
CA ASN A 53 -8.46 28.75 30.33
C ASN A 53 -7.49 28.81 31.53
N ALA A 54 -7.99 28.51 32.73
CA ALA A 54 -7.20 28.58 33.96
C ALA A 54 -6.02 27.58 34.00
N ALA A 55 -6.07 26.52 33.20
CA ALA A 55 -4.99 25.53 33.08
C ALA A 55 -3.93 25.93 32.04
N GLY A 56 -4.06 27.09 31.37
CA GLY A 56 -3.17 27.53 30.30
C GLY A 56 -3.48 26.89 28.94
N GLU A 57 -4.61 26.22 28.80
CA GLU A 57 -4.99 25.57 27.54
C GLU A 57 -5.74 26.55 26.65
N LEU A 58 -5.49 26.53 25.34
CA LEU A 58 -6.15 27.42 24.39
C LEU A 58 -7.49 26.83 23.94
N GLU A 59 -8.59 27.42 24.40
CA GLU A 59 -9.95 27.10 24.00
C GLU A 59 -10.33 27.89 22.75
N ILE A 60 -10.71 27.18 21.69
CA ILE A 60 -11.15 27.72 20.41
C ILE A 60 -12.68 27.61 20.34
N THR A 61 -13.34 28.66 19.87
CA THR A 61 -14.76 28.68 19.53
C THR A 61 -14.98 29.63 18.36
N THR A 62 -15.25 29.06 17.18
CA THR A 62 -15.61 29.81 15.97
C THR A 62 -17.09 29.64 15.65
N ALA A 63 -17.68 30.65 14.99
CA ALA A 63 -19.12 30.70 14.70
C ALA A 63 -19.45 30.98 13.22
N SER A 64 -18.43 31.14 12.37
CA SER A 64 -18.59 31.47 10.94
C SER A 64 -18.27 30.29 10.03
N ASN A 65 -19.05 30.15 8.96
CA ASN A 65 -18.66 29.32 7.82
C ASN A 65 -17.56 30.05 7.03
N GLY A 66 -16.47 29.34 6.70
CA GLY A 66 -15.29 29.88 6.04
C GLY A 66 -14.02 29.79 6.90
N TRP A 67 -12.87 29.91 6.24
CA TRP A 67 -11.56 29.74 6.86
C TRP A 67 -11.24 30.83 7.91
N THR A 68 -11.34 30.48 9.18
CA THR A 68 -11.02 31.36 10.32
C THR A 68 -9.64 31.00 10.90
N GLN A 69 -8.68 31.93 10.84
CA GLN A 69 -7.39 31.77 11.50
C GLN A 69 -7.51 32.00 13.01
N VAL A 70 -7.13 31.01 13.82
CA VAL A 70 -7.21 31.06 15.29
C VAL A 70 -5.83 31.24 15.94
N PHE A 71 -4.77 30.78 15.26
CA PHE A 71 -3.39 30.86 15.70
C PHE A 71 -2.46 31.14 14.52
N LYS A 72 -1.44 31.97 14.71
CA LYS A 72 -0.38 32.23 13.73
C LYS A 72 0.98 32.42 14.43
N MET A 73 1.98 31.64 14.06
CA MET A 73 3.38 31.87 14.44
C MET A 73 3.90 33.16 13.79
N LYS A 74 4.76 33.93 14.47
CA LYS A 74 5.40 35.11 13.85
C LYS A 74 6.27 34.69 12.66
N ASP A 75 6.29 35.52 11.62
CA ASP A 75 7.16 35.29 10.46
C ASP A 75 8.64 35.43 10.88
N GLY A 76 9.55 34.76 10.17
CA GLY A 76 11.00 34.85 10.42
C GLY A 76 11.56 33.92 11.51
N LEU A 77 10.74 33.07 12.13
CA LEU A 77 11.19 32.08 13.12
C LEU A 77 11.77 30.80 12.50
N LEU A 78 11.55 30.59 11.21
CA LEU A 78 12.06 29.46 10.46
C LEU A 78 13.35 29.85 9.75
N GLU A 79 14.42 29.10 9.99
CA GLU A 79 15.69 29.25 9.29
C GLU A 79 15.65 28.53 7.93
N PRO A 80 16.32 29.07 6.89
CA PRO A 80 16.43 28.43 5.59
C PRO A 80 17.06 27.05 5.67
N GLU A 81 16.52 26.12 4.87
CA GLU A 81 17.10 24.78 4.66
C GLU A 81 17.31 23.96 5.94
N LYS A 82 16.47 24.20 6.97
CA LYS A 82 16.42 23.42 8.20
C LYS A 82 15.24 22.46 8.19
N ASN A 83 15.32 21.46 9.07
CA ASN A 83 14.25 20.51 9.30
C ASN A 83 13.62 20.80 10.66
N TYR A 84 12.31 20.73 10.73
CA TYR A 84 11.57 20.96 11.96
C TYR A 84 10.57 19.84 12.22
N THR A 85 10.34 19.58 13.50
CA THR A 85 9.19 18.80 13.96
C THR A 85 8.27 19.71 14.76
N LEU A 86 7.01 19.76 14.34
CA LEU A 86 5.92 20.41 15.03
C LEU A 86 5.16 19.38 15.87
N LYS A 87 5.21 19.50 17.19
CA LYS A 87 4.39 18.72 18.12
C LYS A 87 3.19 19.55 18.56
N ILE A 88 1.99 19.03 18.35
CA ILE A 88 0.74 19.69 18.78
C ILE A 88 -0.07 18.68 19.59
N GLU A 89 -0.54 19.10 20.75
CA GLU A 89 -1.53 18.32 21.50
C GLU A 89 -2.87 19.04 21.49
N CYS A 90 -3.91 18.40 20.98
CA CYS A 90 -5.22 19.03 20.79
C CYS A 90 -6.39 18.03 20.81
N GLU A 91 -7.62 18.55 20.92
CA GLU A 91 -8.87 17.83 20.71
C GLU A 91 -9.94 18.75 20.12
N LEU A 92 -10.88 18.19 19.36
CA LEU A 92 -12.17 18.82 19.08
C LEU A 92 -13.19 18.50 20.20
N GLU A 93 -14.12 19.41 20.45
CA GLU A 93 -15.26 19.12 21.34
C GLU A 93 -16.11 17.99 20.72
N LYS A 94 -16.60 17.08 21.59
CA LYS A 94 -17.44 15.95 21.20
C LYS A 94 -18.71 16.38 20.47
N ASN A 95 -19.19 15.51 19.58
CA ASN A 95 -20.41 15.63 18.79
C ASN A 95 -20.38 16.78 17.78
N GLN A 96 -19.20 17.16 17.29
CA GLN A 96 -19.11 18.10 16.18
C GLN A 96 -19.39 17.43 14.83
N PRO A 97 -19.88 18.21 13.84
CA PRO A 97 -20.02 17.76 12.46
C PRO A 97 -18.72 17.17 11.91
N GLU A 98 -18.83 16.17 11.04
CA GLU A 98 -17.68 15.45 10.46
C GLU A 98 -16.76 16.34 9.61
N ASP A 99 -17.25 17.50 9.13
CA ASP A 99 -16.47 18.47 8.37
C ASP A 99 -15.81 19.58 9.23
N CYS A 100 -15.91 19.48 10.56
CA CYS A 100 -15.14 20.32 11.50
C CYS A 100 -13.74 19.75 11.72
N PHE A 101 -12.71 20.61 11.61
CA PHE A 101 -11.32 20.22 11.86
C PHE A 101 -10.42 21.42 12.19
N LEU A 102 -9.28 21.14 12.83
CA LEU A 102 -8.15 22.07 12.92
C LEU A 102 -7.25 21.89 11.70
N HIS A 103 -7.10 22.93 10.90
CA HIS A 103 -6.25 22.96 9.73
C HIS A 103 -4.88 23.55 10.09
N ILE A 104 -3.92 22.67 10.31
CA ILE A 104 -2.55 22.96 10.72
C ILE A 104 -1.69 23.07 9.45
N ILE A 105 -1.09 24.22 9.22
CA ILE A 105 -0.39 24.50 7.95
C ILE A 105 0.86 25.33 8.17
N VAL A 106 1.95 25.00 7.49
CA VAL A 106 3.13 25.88 7.36
C VAL A 106 3.23 26.29 5.90
N ARG A 107 3.06 27.60 5.65
CA ARG A 107 3.03 28.17 4.30
C ARG A 107 3.62 29.56 4.26
N ASN A 108 3.87 30.06 3.06
CA ASN A 108 4.27 31.45 2.87
C ASN A 108 3.10 32.39 3.25
N SER A 109 3.31 33.20 4.28
CA SER A 109 2.30 34.07 4.89
C SER A 109 2.07 35.39 4.14
N LYS A 110 2.84 35.66 3.08
CA LYS A 110 2.70 36.86 2.23
C LYS A 110 2.22 36.56 0.81
N ASN A 111 2.36 35.33 0.34
CA ASN A 111 1.91 34.88 -0.97
C ASN A 111 1.37 33.46 -0.84
N PHE A 112 0.07 33.24 -1.10
CA PHE A 112 -0.66 32.03 -0.71
C PHE A 112 -1.11 31.13 -1.88
N PRO A 113 -0.28 30.79 -2.89
CA PRO A 113 -0.67 29.69 -3.76
C PRO A 113 -0.63 28.40 -2.93
N ALA A 114 -1.57 27.48 -3.16
CA ALA A 114 -1.59 26.18 -2.47
C ALA A 114 -0.26 25.39 -2.64
N SER A 115 0.49 25.66 -3.71
CA SER A 115 1.83 25.12 -3.95
C SER A 115 2.91 25.58 -2.97
N SER A 116 2.63 26.58 -2.13
CA SER A 116 3.57 27.11 -1.13
C SER A 116 3.50 26.40 0.23
N ASP A 117 2.64 25.39 0.38
CA ASP A 117 2.47 24.68 1.65
C ASP A 117 3.58 23.65 1.83
N ILE A 118 4.41 23.84 2.85
CA ILE A 118 5.50 22.90 3.19
C ILE A 118 5.12 21.94 4.32
N LEU A 119 4.06 22.27 5.07
CA LEU A 119 3.36 21.36 5.96
C LEU A 119 1.86 21.60 5.84
N TYR A 120 1.06 20.54 5.85
CA TYR A 120 -0.39 20.62 5.91
C TYR A 120 -0.97 19.37 6.57
N HIS A 121 -1.85 19.55 7.57
CA HIS A 121 -2.57 18.50 8.29
C HIS A 121 -3.96 18.99 8.70
N ASN A 122 -5.00 18.18 8.50
CA ASN A 122 -6.32 18.41 9.08
C ASN A 122 -6.52 17.46 10.26
N GLU A 123 -6.81 18.01 11.44
CA GLU A 123 -7.09 17.23 12.64
C GLU A 123 -8.59 17.20 12.95
N TYR A 124 -9.15 16.00 13.05
CA TYR A 124 -10.59 15.75 13.23
C TYR A 124 -10.91 15.11 14.59
N GLU A 125 -9.91 14.65 15.35
CA GLU A 125 -10.13 13.82 16.53
C GLU A 125 -10.88 14.58 17.65
N GLN A 126 -11.97 13.99 18.14
CA GLN A 126 -12.82 14.55 19.21
C GLN A 126 -12.40 14.07 20.61
N SER A 127 -11.16 13.59 20.69
CA SER A 127 -10.48 13.16 21.91
C SER A 127 -9.05 13.69 21.91
N ARG A 128 -8.50 13.92 23.10
CA ARG A 128 -7.12 14.42 23.27
C ARG A 128 -6.12 13.54 22.52
N ARG A 129 -5.39 14.16 21.60
CA ARG A 129 -4.37 13.51 20.76
C ARG A 129 -3.11 14.35 20.66
N SER A 130 -1.97 13.66 20.56
CA SER A 130 -0.66 14.25 20.29
C SER A 130 -0.26 13.99 18.84
N LEU A 131 0.01 15.05 18.10
CA LEU A 131 0.49 15.06 16.72
C LEU A 131 1.99 15.37 16.70
N SER A 132 2.71 14.74 15.78
CA SER A 132 4.12 15.03 15.48
C SER A 132 4.28 15.14 13.97
N LEU A 133 4.54 16.35 13.48
CA LEU A 133 4.50 16.69 12.07
C LEU A 133 5.86 17.24 11.61
N ASP A 134 6.51 16.53 10.71
CA ASP A 134 7.83 16.91 10.18
C ASP A 134 7.72 17.75 8.91
N PHE A 135 8.57 18.77 8.79
CA PHE A 135 8.70 19.56 7.57
C PHE A 135 10.12 20.11 7.38
N SER A 136 10.42 20.51 6.14
CA SER A 136 11.70 21.12 5.77
C SER A 136 11.46 22.51 5.15
N THR A 137 12.29 23.48 5.48
CA THR A 137 12.14 24.86 5.00
C THR A 137 12.89 25.09 3.69
N PRO A 138 12.32 25.84 2.73
CA PRO A 138 13.04 26.20 1.50
C PRO A 138 14.11 27.27 1.76
N PRO A 139 15.03 27.54 0.81
CA PRO A 139 16.03 28.60 0.93
C PRO A 139 15.45 29.99 1.22
N ASN A 140 14.21 30.25 0.80
CA ASN A 140 13.50 31.52 0.96
C ASN A 140 12.35 31.42 1.98
N CYS A 141 12.59 30.80 3.14
CA CYS A 141 11.54 30.56 4.14
C CYS A 141 11.22 31.74 5.08
N ALA A 142 11.79 32.92 4.88
CA ALA A 142 11.63 34.05 5.81
C ALA A 142 10.15 34.45 6.07
N ASN A 143 9.29 34.26 5.07
CA ASN A 143 7.86 34.53 5.19
C ASN A 143 7.03 33.27 5.49
N TYR A 144 7.65 32.13 5.80
CA TYR A 144 6.91 30.93 6.14
C TYR A 144 6.50 30.94 7.61
N SER A 145 5.25 30.59 7.86
CA SER A 145 4.69 30.59 9.20
C SER A 145 3.70 29.44 9.39
N LEU A 146 3.73 28.85 10.59
CA LEU A 146 2.70 27.95 11.09
C LEU A 146 1.42 28.74 11.35
N SER A 147 0.30 28.27 10.81
CA SER A 147 -1.04 28.77 11.10
C SER A 147 -1.98 27.62 11.43
N ILE A 148 -2.97 27.89 12.28
CA ILE A 148 -4.08 26.98 12.54
C ILE A 148 -5.37 27.70 12.14
N HIS A 149 -6.14 27.05 11.28
CA HIS A 149 -7.43 27.55 10.80
C HIS A 149 -8.57 26.59 11.14
N THR A 150 -9.79 27.09 11.11
CA THR A 150 -11.02 26.27 11.16
C THR A 150 -11.89 26.66 9.96
N PRO A 151 -12.38 25.71 9.15
CA PRO A 151 -13.20 26.00 7.96
C PRO A 151 -14.69 26.21 8.28
N ARG A 152 -15.11 25.77 9.47
CA ARG A 152 -16.49 25.71 9.96
C ARG A 152 -16.55 26.25 11.39
N PRO A 153 -17.75 26.52 11.94
CA PRO A 153 -17.93 26.71 13.36
C PRO A 153 -17.36 25.51 14.14
N THR A 154 -16.26 25.72 14.85
CA THR A 154 -15.49 24.68 15.50
C THR A 154 -15.22 25.05 16.94
N LYS A 155 -15.36 24.06 17.83
CA LYS A 155 -14.86 24.15 19.19
C LYS A 155 -13.72 23.18 19.41
N ALA A 156 -12.61 23.65 19.93
CA ALA A 156 -11.44 22.81 20.11
C ALA A 156 -10.63 23.28 21.29
N ARG A 157 -9.70 22.44 21.73
CA ARG A 157 -8.72 22.77 22.75
C ARG A 157 -7.34 22.41 22.24
N ILE A 158 -6.39 23.32 22.41
CA ILE A 158 -4.97 23.07 22.17
C ILE A 158 -4.25 23.15 23.51
N TYR A 159 -3.59 22.05 23.87
CA TYR A 159 -2.85 21.88 25.11
C TYR A 159 -1.39 22.29 24.96
N SER A 160 -0.79 22.05 23.79
CA SER A 160 0.59 22.47 23.51
C SER A 160 0.84 22.65 22.01
N ILE A 161 1.76 23.56 21.67
CA ILE A 161 2.34 23.72 20.33
C ILE A 161 3.83 23.91 20.51
N LYS A 162 4.62 22.94 20.07
CA LYS A 162 6.08 22.93 20.23
C LYS A 162 6.74 22.78 18.88
N LEU A 163 7.67 23.68 18.57
CA LEU A 163 8.49 23.61 17.37
C LEU A 163 9.93 23.27 17.77
N MET A 164 10.49 22.21 17.18
CA MET A 164 11.86 21.82 17.41
C MET A 164 12.59 21.79 16.08
N GLU A 165 13.76 22.44 16.03
CA GLU A 165 14.70 22.16 14.96
C GLU A 165 15.22 20.72 15.11
N THR A 166 15.05 19.92 14.08
CA THR A 166 15.55 18.54 14.04
C THR A 166 16.88 18.49 13.31
N GLN A 167 17.88 17.93 14.01
CA GLN A 167 19.11 17.53 13.35
C GLN A 167 18.81 16.34 12.45
N ARG A 168 19.26 16.43 11.19
CA ARG A 168 19.31 15.28 10.29
C ARG A 168 20.74 15.10 9.86
N ASP A 169 21.21 13.87 9.99
CA ASP A 169 22.50 13.47 9.46
C ASP A 169 22.30 13.13 7.99
N PHE A 170 23.10 13.73 7.11
CA PHE A 170 23.09 13.44 5.68
C PHE A 170 24.40 12.81 5.25
N TYR A 171 24.31 11.62 4.67
CA TYR A 171 25.46 10.88 4.15
C TYR A 171 25.51 11.04 2.62
N PRO A 172 26.34 11.94 2.09
CA PRO A 172 26.42 12.18 0.65
C PRO A 172 27.07 11.00 -0.07
N ILE A 173 26.56 10.66 -1.25
CA ILE A 173 27.17 9.63 -2.12
C ILE A 173 27.94 10.35 -3.22
N THR A 174 29.25 10.07 -3.30
CA THR A 174 30.17 10.76 -4.22
C THR A 174 30.86 9.76 -5.16
N SER A 175 31.64 10.26 -6.11
CA SER A 175 32.35 9.42 -7.09
C SER A 175 33.59 8.70 -6.53
N ASN A 176 34.20 9.23 -5.46
CA ASN A 176 35.48 8.76 -4.92
C ASN A 176 35.29 7.91 -3.66
N THR A 177 34.53 6.81 -3.75
CA THR A 177 34.31 5.89 -2.63
C THR A 177 34.88 4.51 -2.90
N VAL A 178 35.59 3.96 -1.90
CA VAL A 178 36.11 2.58 -1.96
C VAL A 178 34.99 1.61 -1.62
N ARG A 179 34.91 0.50 -2.38
CA ARG A 179 33.95 -0.58 -2.12
C ARG A 179 34.06 -1.07 -0.67
N TYR A 180 32.93 -1.20 0.01
CA TYR A 180 32.87 -1.77 1.34
C TYR A 180 33.11 -3.28 1.29
N THR A 181 34.05 -3.75 2.10
CA THR A 181 34.47 -5.16 2.23
C THR A 181 34.34 -5.70 3.65
N GLY A 182 33.73 -4.94 4.57
CA GLY A 182 33.50 -5.37 5.93
C GLY A 182 32.46 -6.50 6.04
N LYS A 183 32.35 -7.11 7.22
CA LYS A 183 31.43 -8.22 7.46
C LYS A 183 29.98 -7.74 7.45
N LEU A 184 29.15 -8.34 6.62
CA LEU A 184 27.70 -8.07 6.53
C LEU A 184 26.86 -8.92 7.51
N GLY A 185 27.48 -9.81 8.28
CA GLY A 185 26.73 -10.78 9.10
C GLY A 185 25.83 -11.69 8.26
N LYS A 186 24.79 -12.25 8.89
CA LYS A 186 23.78 -13.08 8.20
C LYS A 186 22.78 -12.17 7.50
N LEU A 187 22.73 -12.26 6.17
CA LEU A 187 21.72 -11.57 5.38
C LEU A 187 20.40 -12.37 5.37
N PRO A 188 19.24 -11.70 5.20
CA PRO A 188 17.97 -12.35 4.93
C PRO A 188 18.07 -13.30 3.75
N THR A 189 17.39 -14.44 3.83
CA THR A 189 17.40 -15.47 2.76
C THR A 189 16.10 -15.49 1.97
N GLY A 190 15.04 -14.88 2.51
CA GLY A 190 13.70 -14.89 1.94
C GLY A 190 12.99 -16.23 2.19
N ALA A 191 11.94 -16.47 1.41
CA ALA A 191 11.15 -17.70 1.44
C ALA A 191 12.00 -18.95 1.14
N LYS A 192 11.65 -20.06 1.77
CA LYS A 192 12.21 -21.39 1.46
C LYS A 192 11.47 -21.99 0.27
N GLU A 193 12.19 -22.72 -0.58
CA GLU A 193 11.56 -23.56 -1.60
C GLU A 193 10.64 -24.61 -0.99
N PHE A 194 9.58 -24.92 -1.72
CA PHE A 194 8.63 -25.98 -1.42
C PHE A 194 7.96 -26.46 -2.71
N GLU A 195 7.40 -27.66 -2.71
CA GLU A 195 6.62 -28.18 -3.83
C GLU A 195 5.13 -28.05 -3.54
N VAL A 196 4.35 -27.86 -4.61
CA VAL A 196 2.89 -27.96 -4.57
C VAL A 196 2.52 -29.28 -5.21
N GLU A 197 1.92 -30.19 -4.44
CA GLU A 197 1.55 -31.51 -4.97
C GLU A 197 0.48 -31.37 -6.06
N LEU A 198 0.68 -32.06 -7.18
CA LEU A 198 -0.31 -32.16 -8.26
C LEU A 198 -1.35 -33.26 -7.94
N PRO A 199 -2.51 -33.26 -8.62
CA PRO A 199 -3.49 -34.35 -8.52
C PRO A 199 -2.83 -35.74 -8.68
N ASN A 200 -3.13 -36.63 -7.74
CA ASN A 200 -2.68 -38.04 -7.76
C ASN A 200 -3.88 -38.98 -7.62
N PRO A 201 -4.74 -39.06 -8.66
CA PRO A 201 -6.00 -39.79 -8.58
C PRO A 201 -5.75 -41.30 -8.59
N LYS A 202 -6.59 -42.05 -7.86
CA LYS A 202 -6.52 -43.53 -7.81
C LYS A 202 -6.99 -44.20 -9.10
N ASN A 203 -7.78 -43.50 -9.90
CA ASN A 203 -8.33 -43.97 -11.17
C ASN A 203 -8.10 -42.88 -12.25
N GLY A 204 -8.23 -43.24 -13.52
CA GLY A 204 -8.08 -42.31 -14.65
C GLY A 204 -9.41 -41.83 -15.23
N ILE A 205 -10.47 -41.69 -14.41
CA ILE A 205 -11.81 -41.38 -14.91
C ILE A 205 -11.87 -39.91 -15.34
N GLU A 206 -12.06 -39.68 -16.65
CA GLU A 206 -12.29 -38.36 -17.22
C GLU A 206 -13.80 -38.10 -17.42
N VAL A 207 -14.23 -36.88 -17.13
CA VAL A 207 -15.60 -36.41 -17.28
C VAL A 207 -15.61 -35.24 -18.24
N ASN A 208 -16.50 -35.25 -19.23
CA ASN A 208 -16.70 -34.11 -20.13
C ASN A 208 -17.91 -33.29 -19.68
N ALA A 209 -17.74 -31.98 -19.53
CA ALA A 209 -18.82 -31.09 -19.13
C ALA A 209 -19.98 -31.05 -20.15
N LYS A 210 -19.73 -31.40 -21.42
CA LYS A 210 -20.78 -31.50 -22.45
C LYS A 210 -21.84 -32.56 -22.11
N ASP A 211 -21.45 -33.61 -21.40
CA ASP A 211 -22.35 -34.69 -20.98
C ASP A 211 -23.36 -34.20 -19.93
N PHE A 212 -23.12 -33.00 -19.37
CA PHE A 212 -24.00 -32.29 -18.45
C PHE A 212 -24.72 -31.10 -19.10
N GLY A 213 -24.68 -31.01 -20.43
CA GLY A 213 -25.38 -30.00 -21.23
C GLY A 213 -24.58 -28.73 -21.50
N LEU A 214 -23.27 -28.70 -21.22
CA LEU A 214 -22.43 -27.55 -21.53
C LEU A 214 -22.17 -27.45 -23.04
N SER A 215 -22.50 -26.31 -23.63
CA SER A 215 -22.17 -25.92 -25.01
C SER A 215 -22.11 -24.39 -25.10
N PRO A 216 -21.47 -23.80 -26.13
CA PRO A 216 -21.46 -22.34 -26.30
C PRO A 216 -22.84 -21.70 -26.40
N SER A 217 -23.85 -22.46 -26.84
CA SER A 217 -25.26 -22.04 -26.89
C SER A 217 -26.07 -22.41 -25.65
N CYS A 218 -25.44 -22.97 -24.60
CA CYS A 218 -26.12 -23.34 -23.37
C CYS A 218 -26.63 -22.08 -22.65
N PRO A 219 -27.91 -22.02 -22.26
CA PRO A 219 -28.47 -20.85 -21.56
C PRO A 219 -27.90 -20.69 -20.15
N ASP A 220 -27.54 -21.80 -19.49
CA ASP A 220 -27.02 -21.82 -18.11
C ASP A 220 -25.67 -22.57 -18.00
N PRO A 221 -24.56 -22.05 -18.58
CA PRO A 221 -23.26 -22.72 -18.51
C PRO A 221 -22.79 -22.97 -17.07
N GLN A 222 -23.07 -22.03 -16.15
CA GLN A 222 -22.74 -22.17 -14.73
C GLN A 222 -23.37 -23.43 -14.11
N ASP A 223 -24.64 -23.69 -14.39
CA ASP A 223 -25.35 -24.84 -13.82
C ASP A 223 -24.86 -26.16 -14.43
N ALA A 224 -24.59 -26.19 -15.74
CA ALA A 224 -24.03 -27.36 -16.42
C ALA A 224 -22.66 -27.73 -15.85
N ILE A 225 -21.79 -26.75 -15.65
CA ILE A 225 -20.46 -26.94 -15.05
C ILE A 225 -20.60 -27.43 -13.60
N ASN A 226 -21.45 -26.80 -12.78
CA ASN A 226 -21.65 -27.22 -11.38
C ASN A 226 -22.22 -28.65 -11.28
N LYS A 227 -23.09 -29.08 -12.20
CA LYS A 227 -23.54 -30.48 -12.28
C LYS A 227 -22.40 -31.44 -12.61
N ALA A 228 -21.54 -31.08 -13.56
CA ALA A 228 -20.37 -31.89 -13.92
C ALA A 228 -19.38 -32.00 -12.74
N ILE A 229 -19.15 -30.90 -12.02
CA ILE A 229 -18.30 -30.88 -10.81
C ILE A 229 -18.87 -31.80 -9.72
N ALA A 230 -20.17 -31.71 -9.44
CA ALA A 230 -20.84 -32.56 -8.46
C ALA A 230 -20.71 -34.05 -8.82
N HIS A 231 -20.82 -34.38 -10.12
CA HIS A 231 -20.61 -35.73 -10.61
C HIS A 231 -19.16 -36.19 -10.44
N CYS A 232 -18.18 -35.36 -10.81
CA CYS A 232 -16.75 -35.65 -10.62
C CYS A 232 -16.44 -35.98 -9.17
N LYS A 233 -16.97 -35.20 -8.23
CA LYS A 233 -16.82 -35.45 -6.78
C LYS A 233 -17.45 -36.78 -6.37
N LYS A 234 -18.64 -37.10 -6.88
CA LYS A 234 -19.37 -38.35 -6.55
C LYS A 234 -18.60 -39.60 -6.97
N ILE A 235 -17.95 -39.58 -8.13
CA ILE A 235 -17.28 -40.75 -8.70
C ILE A 235 -15.77 -40.78 -8.44
N GLY A 236 -15.21 -39.70 -7.89
CA GLY A 236 -13.77 -39.53 -7.75
C GLY A 236 -13.06 -39.46 -9.10
N ALA A 237 -13.54 -38.60 -10.00
CA ALA A 237 -12.95 -38.38 -11.31
C ALA A 237 -11.56 -37.72 -11.20
N SER A 238 -10.65 -38.10 -12.09
CA SER A 238 -9.30 -37.51 -12.19
C SER A 238 -9.28 -36.20 -12.97
N LYS A 239 -10.21 -36.03 -13.93
CA LYS A 239 -10.23 -34.87 -14.83
C LYS A 239 -11.64 -34.46 -15.19
N LEU A 240 -11.90 -33.14 -15.15
CA LEU A 240 -13.08 -32.49 -15.74
C LEU A 240 -12.63 -31.66 -16.94
N ILE A 241 -13.18 -31.98 -18.11
CA ILE A 241 -12.83 -31.37 -19.40
C ILE A 241 -13.97 -30.46 -19.85
N VAL A 242 -13.65 -29.21 -20.19
CA VAL A 242 -14.54 -28.31 -20.94
C VAL A 242 -14.03 -28.20 -22.37
N GLU A 243 -14.88 -28.48 -23.36
CA GLU A 243 -14.52 -28.32 -24.77
C GLU A 243 -14.22 -26.86 -25.07
N ARG A 244 -13.27 -26.59 -25.98
CA ARG A 244 -12.89 -25.22 -26.31
C ARG A 244 -14.11 -24.43 -26.79
N GLY A 245 -14.43 -23.34 -26.11
CA GLY A 245 -15.55 -22.48 -26.49
C GLY A 245 -15.56 -21.13 -25.78
N THR A 246 -16.56 -20.33 -26.12
CA THR A 246 -16.90 -19.10 -25.41
C THR A 246 -18.24 -19.33 -24.71
N TYR A 247 -18.29 -19.09 -23.40
CA TYR A 247 -19.45 -19.39 -22.56
C TYR A 247 -19.88 -18.12 -21.82
N PHE A 248 -21.11 -17.66 -22.07
CA PHE A 248 -21.67 -16.48 -21.41
C PHE A 248 -22.35 -16.87 -20.10
N ILE A 249 -21.93 -16.28 -18.98
CA ILE A 249 -22.43 -16.55 -17.64
C ILE A 249 -23.06 -15.27 -17.08
N ASN A 250 -24.39 -15.20 -17.19
CA ASN A 250 -25.16 -14.04 -16.76
C ASN A 250 -25.93 -14.27 -15.45
N LYS A 251 -26.00 -15.54 -15.01
CA LYS A 251 -26.69 -15.94 -13.79
C LYS A 251 -25.85 -15.57 -12.56
N ASP A 252 -26.47 -14.93 -11.57
CA ASP A 252 -25.85 -14.71 -10.26
C ASP A 252 -25.45 -16.04 -9.60
N GLY A 253 -24.38 -16.01 -8.79
CA GLY A 253 -23.81 -17.19 -8.14
C GLY A 253 -22.37 -17.46 -8.58
N SER A 254 -21.91 -18.70 -8.43
CA SER A 254 -20.51 -19.07 -8.71
C SER A 254 -20.43 -20.45 -9.36
N ILE A 255 -19.35 -20.67 -10.12
CA ILE A 255 -18.85 -22.02 -10.35
C ILE A 255 -18.11 -22.44 -9.08
N VAL A 256 -18.48 -23.57 -8.46
CA VAL A 256 -17.99 -23.93 -7.12
C VAL A 256 -17.35 -25.32 -7.10
N PHE A 257 -16.09 -25.36 -6.70
CA PHE A 257 -15.36 -26.57 -6.32
C PHE A 257 -15.27 -26.60 -4.80
N ASP A 258 -15.88 -27.59 -4.16
CA ASP A 258 -15.93 -27.69 -2.69
C ASP A 258 -15.61 -29.11 -2.23
N GLY A 259 -14.54 -29.29 -1.46
CA GLY A 259 -14.19 -30.58 -0.88
C GLY A 259 -13.81 -31.62 -1.93
N ILE A 260 -13.09 -31.20 -2.97
CA ILE A 260 -12.64 -32.07 -4.06
C ILE A 260 -11.17 -32.44 -3.85
N LYS A 261 -10.84 -33.68 -4.17
CA LYS A 261 -9.51 -34.24 -4.00
C LYS A 261 -9.02 -34.88 -5.29
N ASP A 262 -7.77 -34.62 -5.66
CA ASP A 262 -7.10 -35.25 -6.80
C ASP A 262 -7.79 -35.02 -8.17
N LEU A 263 -8.21 -33.77 -8.46
CA LEU A 263 -8.90 -33.40 -9.71
C LEU A 263 -8.10 -32.38 -10.55
N THR A 264 -8.05 -32.61 -11.86
CA THR A 264 -7.67 -31.58 -12.85
C THR A 264 -8.90 -31.01 -13.55
N PHE A 265 -9.12 -29.70 -13.47
CA PHE A 265 -10.05 -28.96 -14.31
C PHE A 265 -9.30 -28.37 -15.51
N ASP A 266 -9.60 -28.84 -16.71
CA ASP A 266 -8.95 -28.42 -17.96
C ASP A 266 -9.99 -27.89 -18.94
N ALA A 267 -9.91 -26.60 -19.23
CA ALA A 267 -10.90 -25.93 -20.06
C ALA A 267 -10.45 -25.67 -21.50
N ASN A 268 -9.36 -26.30 -21.95
CA ASN A 268 -8.93 -26.33 -23.36
C ASN A 268 -8.84 -24.95 -24.04
N GLY A 269 -8.46 -23.91 -23.30
CA GLY A 269 -8.36 -22.53 -23.78
C GLY A 269 -9.70 -21.82 -23.92
N SER A 270 -10.76 -22.30 -23.26
CA SER A 270 -12.08 -21.67 -23.28
C SER A 270 -12.09 -20.29 -22.63
N THR A 271 -13.05 -19.46 -23.02
CA THR A 271 -13.28 -18.14 -22.42
C THR A 271 -14.65 -18.08 -21.78
N PHE A 272 -14.71 -17.76 -20.49
CA PHE A 272 -15.95 -17.51 -19.77
C PHE A 272 -16.20 -16.00 -19.69
N ILE A 273 -17.29 -15.53 -20.27
CA ILE A 273 -17.68 -14.11 -20.31
C ILE A 273 -18.76 -13.89 -19.26
N TYR A 274 -18.54 -12.95 -18.34
CA TYR A 274 -19.47 -12.69 -17.24
C TYR A 274 -20.23 -11.37 -17.42
N ASN A 275 -21.51 -11.38 -17.05
CA ASN A 275 -22.36 -10.19 -16.91
C ASN A 275 -23.39 -10.44 -15.80
N LYS A 276 -23.00 -10.19 -14.55
CA LYS A 276 -23.83 -10.50 -13.37
C LYS A 276 -23.54 -9.53 -12.24
N MET A 277 -24.31 -9.60 -11.16
CA MET A 277 -24.21 -8.64 -10.05
C MET A 277 -23.72 -9.26 -8.75
N ASN A 278 -23.88 -10.58 -8.57
CA ASN A 278 -23.57 -11.24 -7.31
C ASN A 278 -22.81 -12.57 -7.50
N GLY A 279 -21.92 -12.84 -6.53
CA GLY A 279 -21.14 -14.07 -6.44
C GLY A 279 -19.83 -14.02 -7.24
N THR A 280 -18.77 -14.55 -6.65
CA THR A 280 -17.47 -14.73 -7.34
C THR A 280 -17.63 -15.54 -8.63
N ASN A 281 -16.82 -15.31 -9.65
CA ASN A 281 -16.86 -16.08 -10.89
C ASN A 281 -16.53 -17.57 -10.67
N LEU A 282 -15.42 -17.86 -9.99
CA LEU A 282 -14.98 -19.20 -9.61
C LEU A 282 -14.58 -19.26 -8.12
N ARG A 283 -15.20 -20.17 -7.36
CA ARG A 283 -14.85 -20.40 -5.96
C ARG A 283 -14.30 -21.82 -5.77
N ILE A 284 -13.09 -21.91 -5.24
CA ILE A 284 -12.40 -23.17 -4.95
C ILE A 284 -12.15 -23.22 -3.46
N LYS A 285 -12.79 -24.16 -2.77
CA LYS A 285 -12.70 -24.27 -1.32
C LYS A 285 -12.58 -25.68 -0.80
N ASN A 286 -11.89 -25.84 0.34
CA ASN A 286 -11.69 -27.13 1.01
C ASN A 286 -11.12 -28.24 0.12
N CYS A 287 -10.42 -27.91 -0.97
CA CYS A 287 -9.89 -28.89 -1.92
C CYS A 287 -8.46 -29.32 -1.58
N GLU A 288 -8.09 -30.53 -2.02
CA GLU A 288 -6.78 -31.13 -1.78
C GLU A 288 -6.17 -31.65 -3.10
N ARG A 289 -4.97 -31.21 -3.48
CA ARG A 289 -4.28 -31.62 -4.73
C ARG A 289 -5.17 -31.44 -5.96
N VAL A 290 -5.41 -30.19 -6.31
CA VAL A 290 -6.24 -29.80 -7.46
C VAL A 290 -5.47 -28.94 -8.44
N LYS A 291 -5.71 -29.15 -9.74
CA LYS A 291 -5.13 -28.36 -10.83
C LYS A 291 -6.23 -27.70 -11.65
N PHE A 292 -6.10 -26.41 -11.93
CA PHE A 292 -6.99 -25.64 -12.79
C PHE A 292 -6.18 -25.07 -13.94
N CYS A 293 -6.52 -25.39 -15.19
CA CYS A 293 -5.70 -24.97 -16.32
C CYS A 293 -6.47 -24.65 -17.60
N ASN A 294 -5.80 -23.84 -18.43
CA ASN A 294 -6.18 -23.54 -19.82
C ASN A 294 -7.57 -22.89 -19.92
N PHE A 295 -7.78 -21.75 -19.27
CA PHE A 295 -9.00 -20.95 -19.46
C PHE A 295 -8.76 -19.46 -19.33
N ASN A 296 -9.70 -18.69 -19.86
CA ASN A 296 -9.74 -17.26 -19.73
C ASN A 296 -11.05 -16.81 -19.09
N PHE A 297 -11.00 -15.73 -18.31
CA PHE A 297 -12.17 -14.95 -17.92
C PHE A 297 -12.17 -13.63 -18.68
N ASP A 298 -13.34 -13.20 -19.13
CA ASP A 298 -13.57 -11.84 -19.59
C ASP A 298 -14.93 -11.37 -19.07
N TRP A 299 -15.22 -10.10 -19.31
CA TRP A 299 -16.48 -9.45 -18.97
C TRP A 299 -17.29 -9.14 -20.24
N ASP A 300 -18.59 -8.98 -20.11
CA ASP A 300 -19.44 -8.51 -21.21
C ASP A 300 -19.31 -6.99 -21.41
N TRP A 301 -18.17 -6.61 -21.95
CA TRP A 301 -17.85 -5.22 -22.24
C TRP A 301 -18.70 -4.60 -23.36
N GLU A 302 -19.44 -5.40 -24.12
CA GLU A 302 -20.33 -4.87 -25.16
C GLU A 302 -21.59 -4.24 -24.54
N ASN A 303 -22.09 -4.85 -23.46
CA ASN A 303 -23.32 -4.40 -22.79
C ASN A 303 -23.05 -3.66 -21.47
N ASP A 304 -22.00 -4.03 -20.74
CA ASP A 304 -21.70 -3.48 -19.42
C ASP A 304 -20.19 -3.24 -19.21
N PRO A 305 -19.57 -2.21 -19.83
CA PRO A 305 -18.15 -1.93 -19.65
C PRO A 305 -17.74 -1.73 -18.17
N LEU A 306 -16.63 -2.36 -17.73
CA LEU A 306 -16.09 -2.18 -16.37
C LEU A 306 -15.35 -0.85 -16.17
N GLY A 307 -14.91 -0.24 -17.26
CA GLY A 307 -14.30 1.08 -17.27
C GLY A 307 -14.35 1.73 -18.65
N SER A 308 -14.17 3.05 -18.69
CA SER A 308 -14.21 3.85 -19.92
C SER A 308 -13.16 4.94 -19.91
N ILE A 309 -12.70 5.36 -21.09
CA ILE A 309 -11.95 6.61 -21.22
C ILE A 309 -12.91 7.74 -21.57
N VAL A 310 -12.78 8.85 -20.85
CA VAL A 310 -13.57 10.06 -21.08
C VAL A 310 -12.68 11.29 -21.17
N GLU A 311 -13.17 12.30 -21.89
CA GLU A 311 -12.62 13.66 -21.90
C GLU A 311 -13.55 14.58 -21.10
N VAL A 312 -13.01 15.42 -20.24
CA VAL A 312 -13.80 16.51 -19.62
C VAL A 312 -13.99 17.60 -20.66
N VAL A 313 -15.22 17.83 -21.14
CA VAL A 313 -15.53 18.80 -22.19
C VAL A 313 -16.11 20.11 -21.68
N ALA A 314 -16.62 20.13 -20.44
CA ALA A 314 -17.00 21.35 -19.73
C ALA A 314 -16.80 21.20 -18.21
N ASN A 315 -16.52 22.31 -17.53
CA ASN A 315 -16.47 22.41 -16.06
C ASN A 315 -17.05 23.77 -15.66
N GLU A 316 -18.36 23.78 -15.40
CA GLU A 316 -19.10 24.99 -15.08
C GLU A 316 -19.20 25.15 -13.56
N LYS A 317 -18.97 26.37 -13.08
CA LYS A 317 -19.03 26.69 -11.64
C LYS A 317 -20.34 27.34 -11.21
N SER A 318 -21.18 27.79 -12.14
CA SER A 318 -22.42 28.53 -11.87
C SER A 318 -23.37 28.42 -13.09
N PRO A 319 -24.71 28.47 -12.93
CA PRO A 319 -25.47 28.59 -11.66
C PRO A 319 -25.55 27.28 -10.87
N GLN A 320 -25.28 26.13 -11.50
CA GLN A 320 -25.18 24.83 -10.84
C GLN A 320 -23.82 24.22 -11.20
N PRO A 321 -22.91 24.03 -10.23
CA PRO A 321 -21.63 23.40 -10.48
C PRO A 321 -21.79 22.02 -11.11
N HIS A 322 -21.08 21.77 -12.21
CA HIS A 322 -21.06 20.47 -12.87
C HIS A 322 -19.85 20.33 -13.80
N ILE A 323 -19.57 19.08 -14.17
CA ILE A 323 -18.69 18.75 -15.30
C ILE A 323 -19.48 17.99 -16.35
N ASP A 324 -19.13 18.19 -17.62
CA ASP A 324 -19.60 17.37 -18.72
C ASP A 324 -18.45 16.49 -19.21
N ILE A 325 -18.69 15.19 -19.30
CA ILE A 325 -17.70 14.20 -19.73
C ILE A 325 -18.16 13.51 -21.01
N LYS A 326 -17.24 13.36 -21.95
CA LYS A 326 -17.48 12.69 -23.23
C LYS A 326 -16.81 11.33 -23.24
N PHE A 327 -17.58 10.28 -23.47
CA PHE A 327 -17.08 8.92 -23.70
C PHE A 327 -16.45 8.84 -25.09
N ILE A 328 -15.13 9.00 -25.17
CA ILE A 328 -14.43 9.24 -26.44
C ILE A 328 -14.47 8.03 -27.39
N ASP A 329 -14.60 6.85 -26.81
CA ASP A 329 -14.58 5.58 -27.50
C ASP A 329 -15.97 5.13 -27.99
N TYR A 330 -17.03 5.88 -27.66
CA TYR A 330 -18.41 5.47 -27.88
C TYR A 330 -19.18 6.52 -28.70
N LYS A 331 -19.90 6.07 -29.72
CA LYS A 331 -20.96 6.88 -30.35
C LYS A 331 -22.17 7.00 -29.44
N ARG A 332 -22.57 5.86 -28.87
CA ARG A 332 -23.57 5.74 -27.81
C ARG A 332 -23.03 4.78 -26.77
N PHE A 333 -22.95 5.25 -25.52
CA PHE A 333 -22.52 4.38 -24.42
C PHE A 333 -23.62 3.35 -24.11
N PRO A 334 -23.30 2.04 -24.04
CA PRO A 334 -24.30 0.96 -24.01
C PRO A 334 -25.17 0.98 -22.75
N ARG A 335 -24.59 1.31 -21.59
CA ARG A 335 -25.27 1.30 -20.30
C ARG A 335 -25.72 2.69 -19.86
N ARG A 336 -27.03 2.94 -19.77
CA ARG A 336 -27.57 4.29 -19.49
C ARG A 336 -27.62 4.62 -17.99
N ASP A 337 -27.72 3.63 -17.12
CA ASP A 337 -27.54 3.73 -15.67
C ASP A 337 -26.06 3.65 -15.30
N VAL A 338 -25.24 4.53 -15.88
CA VAL A 338 -23.78 4.48 -15.71
C VAL A 338 -23.38 4.81 -14.26
N ARG A 339 -22.63 3.90 -13.64
CA ARG A 339 -21.98 4.14 -12.35
C ARG A 339 -20.65 4.84 -12.54
N ILE A 340 -20.32 5.78 -11.66
CA ILE A 340 -19.02 6.46 -11.62
C ILE A 340 -18.45 6.27 -10.22
N ALA A 341 -17.51 5.33 -10.07
CA ALA A 341 -16.85 5.10 -8.78
C ALA A 341 -15.69 6.10 -8.61
N VAL A 342 -14.75 6.05 -9.56
CA VAL A 342 -13.53 6.86 -9.55
C VAL A 342 -13.21 7.32 -10.97
N MET A 343 -12.77 8.57 -11.11
CA MET A 343 -12.13 9.12 -12.30
C MET A 343 -10.63 9.32 -12.01
N SER A 344 -9.79 8.49 -12.63
CA SER A 344 -8.33 8.60 -12.54
C SER A 344 -7.76 9.31 -13.76
N SER A 345 -6.79 10.21 -13.58
CA SER A 345 -6.08 10.84 -14.71
C SER A 345 -5.45 9.78 -15.62
N TYR A 346 -5.50 10.00 -16.93
CA TYR A 346 -5.14 8.99 -17.93
C TYR A 346 -4.13 9.52 -18.96
N ASP A 347 -3.03 8.79 -19.14
CA ASP A 347 -2.05 9.04 -20.21
C ASP A 347 -2.46 8.24 -21.46
N PRO A 348 -2.89 8.89 -22.56
CA PRO A 348 -3.31 8.19 -23.78
C PRO A 348 -2.14 7.57 -24.57
N THR A 349 -0.92 8.03 -24.36
CA THR A 349 0.27 7.49 -25.02
C THR A 349 0.66 6.17 -24.38
N ARG A 350 0.75 6.17 -23.04
CA ARG A 350 1.07 4.98 -22.26
C ARG A 350 -0.11 4.03 -22.09
N LYS A 351 -1.33 4.56 -22.18
CA LYS A 351 -2.60 3.87 -21.92
C LYS A 351 -2.74 3.42 -20.46
N ALA A 352 -2.30 4.27 -19.54
CA ALA A 352 -2.24 3.97 -18.11
C ALA A 352 -2.77 5.13 -17.25
N VAL A 353 -3.11 4.80 -16.01
CA VAL A 353 -3.43 5.82 -14.99
C VAL A 353 -2.16 6.30 -14.29
N GLY A 354 -2.22 7.49 -13.71
CA GLY A 354 -1.12 8.05 -12.93
C GLY A 354 -0.34 9.10 -13.71
N VAL A 355 -0.94 10.28 -13.89
CA VAL A 355 -0.31 11.38 -14.62
C VAL A 355 0.22 12.45 -13.66
N GLU A 356 1.48 12.83 -13.84
CA GLU A 356 2.15 13.82 -12.99
C GLU A 356 1.41 15.17 -12.98
N ASN A 357 1.03 15.62 -11.77
CA ASN A 357 0.29 16.85 -11.49
C ASN A 357 -1.13 16.92 -12.06
N GLN A 358 -1.76 15.79 -12.38
CA GLN A 358 -3.18 15.75 -12.75
C GLN A 358 -4.03 15.15 -11.62
N PRO A 359 -5.13 15.83 -11.22
CA PRO A 359 -5.98 15.36 -10.14
C PRO A 359 -6.81 14.16 -10.58
N SER A 360 -7.28 13.38 -9.61
CA SER A 360 -8.29 12.32 -9.75
C SER A 360 -9.49 12.66 -8.85
N ALA A 361 -10.67 12.11 -9.13
CA ALA A 361 -11.89 12.34 -8.34
C ALA A 361 -12.58 11.03 -7.96
N GLY A 362 -12.96 10.91 -6.70
CA GLY A 362 -13.84 9.85 -6.21
C GLY A 362 -15.29 10.33 -6.14
N PHE A 363 -16.22 9.46 -6.49
CA PHE A 363 -17.65 9.71 -6.43
C PHE A 363 -18.29 8.59 -5.61
N GLU A 364 -18.90 7.60 -6.27
CA GLU A 364 -19.53 6.45 -5.63
C GLU A 364 -18.51 5.34 -5.34
N VAL A 365 -17.41 5.64 -4.62
CA VAL A 365 -16.33 4.66 -4.34
C VAL A 365 -16.90 3.40 -3.68
N PHE A 366 -17.74 3.60 -2.65
CA PHE A 366 -18.56 2.55 -2.08
C PHE A 366 -19.95 2.62 -2.71
N ARG A 367 -20.36 1.54 -3.37
CA ARG A 367 -21.66 1.46 -4.03
C ARG A 367 -22.80 1.90 -3.10
N GLY A 368 -23.67 2.77 -3.59
CA GLY A 368 -24.79 3.39 -2.86
C GLY A 368 -24.42 4.57 -1.96
N ARG A 369 -23.13 4.92 -1.80
CA ARG A 369 -22.69 6.07 -1.01
C ARG A 369 -22.14 7.15 -1.93
N ASN A 370 -22.46 8.42 -1.66
CA ASN A 370 -22.01 9.57 -2.47
C ASN A 370 -22.33 9.44 -3.97
N VAL A 371 -23.49 8.85 -4.29
CA VAL A 371 -23.95 8.68 -5.68
C VAL A 371 -24.09 10.06 -6.32
N PRO A 372 -23.34 10.37 -7.39
CA PRO A 372 -23.46 11.67 -8.05
C PRO A 372 -24.78 11.75 -8.81
N LYS A 373 -25.41 12.92 -8.81
CA LYS A 373 -26.50 13.21 -9.74
C LYS A 373 -25.90 13.34 -11.15
N THR A 374 -26.54 12.70 -12.13
CA THR A 374 -26.09 12.73 -13.53
C THR A 374 -27.22 12.99 -14.51
N GLU A 375 -26.88 13.46 -15.70
CA GLU A 375 -27.82 13.71 -16.81
C GLU A 375 -27.12 13.42 -18.14
N TRP A 376 -27.74 12.65 -19.04
CA TRP A 376 -27.21 12.46 -20.39
C TRP A 376 -27.60 13.65 -21.28
N LEU A 377 -26.60 14.38 -21.78
CA LEU A 377 -26.80 15.50 -22.72
C LEU A 377 -26.86 15.01 -24.18
N SER A 378 -26.27 13.85 -24.44
CA SER A 378 -26.35 13.15 -25.73
C SER A 378 -26.06 11.65 -25.53
N ASP A 379 -25.90 10.91 -26.63
CA ASP A 379 -25.60 9.48 -26.61
C ASP A 379 -24.24 9.16 -25.96
N ASN A 380 -23.29 10.08 -25.95
CA ASN A 380 -21.94 9.88 -25.38
C ASN A 380 -21.42 11.04 -24.52
N VAL A 381 -22.26 12.00 -24.14
CA VAL A 381 -21.91 13.08 -23.21
C VAL A 381 -22.79 13.00 -21.97
N LEU A 382 -22.17 12.82 -20.80
CA LEU A 382 -22.82 12.76 -19.50
C LEU A 382 -22.41 13.97 -18.66
N ARG A 383 -23.39 14.67 -18.11
CA ARG A 383 -23.23 15.67 -17.07
C ARG A 383 -23.16 15.01 -15.71
N ILE A 384 -22.21 15.43 -14.89
CA ILE A 384 -22.07 15.05 -13.48
C ILE A 384 -22.17 16.32 -12.65
N TYR A 385 -23.21 16.42 -11.80
CA TYR A 385 -23.39 17.58 -10.93
C TYR A 385 -22.46 17.51 -9.73
N GLY A 386 -21.96 18.67 -9.30
CA GLY A 386 -21.04 18.82 -8.19
C GLY A 386 -19.88 19.73 -8.53
N ASP A 387 -19.29 20.35 -7.51
CA ASP A 387 -18.10 21.18 -7.69
C ASP A 387 -16.84 20.30 -7.71
N VAL A 388 -16.55 19.73 -8.87
CA VAL A 388 -15.36 18.90 -9.11
C VAL A 388 -14.33 19.70 -9.89
N SER A 389 -13.08 19.70 -9.41
CA SER A 389 -11.98 20.43 -10.05
C SER A 389 -11.17 19.53 -10.98
N LEU A 390 -11.77 19.09 -12.09
CA LEU A 390 -11.07 18.40 -13.19
C LEU A 390 -10.88 19.35 -14.38
N PRO A 391 -9.67 19.46 -14.97
CA PRO A 391 -9.43 20.37 -16.09
C PRO A 391 -10.14 19.94 -17.38
N VAL A 392 -10.73 20.90 -18.08
CA VAL A 392 -11.32 20.71 -19.43
C VAL A 392 -10.21 20.30 -20.42
N GLY A 393 -10.54 19.40 -21.35
CA GLY A 393 -9.63 18.84 -22.36
C GLY A 393 -8.72 17.71 -21.85
N THR A 394 -8.88 17.29 -20.58
CA THR A 394 -8.06 16.23 -19.98
C THR A 394 -8.78 14.89 -20.04
N LEU A 395 -8.01 13.81 -20.27
CA LEU A 395 -8.51 12.44 -20.31
C LEU A 395 -8.48 11.78 -18.94
N TYR A 396 -9.52 10.99 -18.68
CA TYR A 396 -9.73 10.26 -17.45
C TYR A 396 -10.19 8.84 -17.75
N ARG A 397 -9.70 7.88 -16.96
CA ARG A 397 -10.29 6.55 -16.86
C ARG A 397 -11.40 6.60 -15.82
N ILE A 398 -12.63 6.31 -16.23
CA ILE A 398 -13.73 6.01 -15.32
C ILE A 398 -13.70 4.53 -14.95
N GLN A 399 -13.84 4.27 -13.67
CA GLN A 399 -14.09 2.96 -13.10
C GLN A 399 -15.60 2.82 -12.79
N HIS A 400 -16.27 1.83 -13.39
CA HIS A 400 -17.72 1.62 -13.26
C HIS A 400 -18.10 0.60 -12.15
N SER A 401 -17.20 -0.32 -11.82
CA SER A 401 -17.28 -1.22 -10.66
C SER A 401 -16.09 -1.00 -9.71
N TYR A 402 -16.13 -1.40 -8.45
CA TYR A 402 -14.99 -1.42 -7.50
C TYR A 402 -14.87 -2.79 -6.83
N TYR A 403 -15.45 -3.00 -5.64
CA TYR A 403 -15.34 -4.21 -4.81
C TYR A 403 -16.58 -5.14 -4.84
N GLU A 404 -17.51 -4.94 -5.77
CA GLU A 404 -18.84 -5.56 -5.75
C GLU A 404 -18.82 -7.09 -5.91
N MET A 405 -17.77 -7.64 -6.50
CA MET A 405 -17.66 -9.06 -6.88
C MET A 405 -16.24 -9.59 -6.67
N GLY A 406 -15.89 -10.71 -7.31
CA GLY A 406 -14.53 -11.21 -7.41
C GLY A 406 -14.38 -12.22 -8.55
N GLY A 407 -13.16 -12.39 -9.04
CA GLY A 407 -12.82 -13.32 -10.11
C GLY A 407 -12.70 -14.75 -9.58
N VAL A 408 -11.61 -15.03 -8.89
CA VAL A 408 -11.32 -16.34 -8.32
C VAL A 408 -11.15 -16.21 -6.82
N THR A 409 -11.88 -17.01 -6.05
CA THR A 409 -11.68 -17.11 -4.60
C THR A 409 -11.07 -18.48 -4.25
N LEU A 410 -9.97 -18.47 -3.50
CA LEU A 410 -9.28 -19.65 -2.98
C LEU A 410 -9.38 -19.66 -1.45
N ASP A 411 -10.19 -20.57 -0.90
CA ASP A 411 -10.42 -20.68 0.55
C ASP A 411 -10.00 -22.07 1.06
N ASP A 412 -9.21 -22.15 2.12
CA ASP A 412 -9.01 -23.42 2.86
C ASP A 412 -8.51 -24.61 2.03
N ASN A 413 -7.86 -24.38 0.87
CA ASN A 413 -7.34 -25.48 0.05
C ASN A 413 -5.91 -25.86 0.48
N THR A 414 -5.52 -27.09 0.18
CA THR A 414 -4.14 -27.59 0.33
C THR A 414 -3.65 -28.18 -0.99
N ASN A 415 -2.49 -27.74 -1.47
CA ASN A 415 -1.94 -28.20 -2.75
C ASN A 415 -2.83 -27.81 -3.96
N LEU A 416 -2.81 -26.54 -4.33
CA LEU A 416 -3.57 -26.01 -5.47
C LEU A 416 -2.65 -25.43 -6.53
N THR A 417 -2.77 -25.88 -7.77
CA THR A 417 -2.08 -25.30 -8.93
C THR A 417 -3.07 -24.66 -9.88
N MET A 418 -2.83 -23.40 -10.26
CA MET A 418 -3.47 -22.78 -11.42
C MET A 418 -2.41 -22.50 -12.48
N GLU A 419 -2.68 -22.91 -13.73
CA GLU A 419 -1.70 -22.87 -14.81
C GLU A 419 -2.30 -22.42 -16.14
N ASN A 420 -1.64 -21.50 -16.84
CA ASN A 420 -2.08 -21.00 -18.16
C ASN A 420 -3.50 -20.42 -18.11
N VAL A 421 -3.70 -19.41 -17.25
CA VAL A 421 -5.00 -18.75 -17.05
C VAL A 421 -4.87 -17.26 -17.33
N ASN A 422 -5.81 -16.68 -18.08
CA ASN A 422 -5.87 -15.23 -18.29
C ASN A 422 -7.17 -14.63 -17.74
N ILE A 423 -7.10 -13.50 -17.07
CA ILE A 423 -8.25 -12.69 -16.67
C ILE A 423 -8.17 -11.38 -17.44
N HIS A 424 -9.08 -11.19 -18.39
CA HIS A 424 -9.16 -10.02 -19.26
C HIS A 424 -10.08 -8.92 -18.74
N GLY A 425 -11.02 -9.29 -17.88
CA GLY A 425 -12.05 -8.42 -17.32
C GLY A 425 -12.64 -9.03 -16.06
N CYS A 426 -12.64 -8.30 -14.95
CA CYS A 426 -13.25 -8.72 -13.70
C CYS A 426 -13.79 -7.54 -12.88
N SER A 427 -15.04 -7.66 -12.42
CA SER A 427 -15.60 -6.81 -11.38
C SER A 427 -15.10 -7.29 -10.01
N GLY A 428 -14.52 -6.40 -9.19
CA GLY A 428 -13.87 -6.75 -7.93
C GLY A 428 -12.38 -7.08 -8.06
N CYS A 429 -11.87 -7.83 -7.09
CA CYS A 429 -10.50 -8.36 -7.12
C CYS A 429 -10.43 -9.56 -8.08
N ALA A 430 -9.35 -9.69 -8.85
CA ALA A 430 -9.19 -10.82 -9.77
C ALA A 430 -8.98 -12.14 -9.01
N PHE A 431 -8.18 -12.10 -7.94
CA PHE A 431 -7.97 -13.21 -7.01
C PHE A 431 -8.16 -12.76 -5.56
N VAL A 432 -8.88 -13.54 -4.77
CA VAL A 432 -8.97 -13.39 -3.31
C VAL A 432 -8.59 -14.70 -2.65
N ILE A 433 -7.68 -14.64 -1.69
CA ILE A 433 -7.22 -15.80 -0.92
C ILE A 433 -7.61 -15.61 0.55
N GLY A 434 -8.17 -16.67 1.14
CA GLY A 434 -8.71 -16.65 2.48
C GLY A 434 -8.55 -17.97 3.25
N GLY A 435 -8.87 -17.89 4.55
CA GLY A 435 -8.94 -19.05 5.42
C GLY A 435 -7.58 -19.71 5.68
N THR A 436 -7.55 -21.03 5.78
CA THR A 436 -6.34 -21.84 6.01
C THR A 436 -5.71 -22.32 4.69
N GLN A 437 -5.81 -21.52 3.62
CA GLN A 437 -5.18 -21.81 2.33
C GLN A 437 -3.67 -22.07 2.52
N LYS A 438 -3.16 -23.17 1.96
CA LYS A 438 -1.76 -23.58 2.10
C LYS A 438 -1.25 -24.33 0.88
N TYR A 439 0.03 -24.15 0.54
CA TYR A 439 0.69 -24.80 -0.61
C TYR A 439 -0.07 -24.56 -1.92
N TRP A 440 0.18 -23.44 -2.54
CA TRP A 440 -0.50 -23.07 -3.78
C TRP A 440 0.43 -22.36 -4.74
N GLN A 441 0.11 -22.43 -6.03
CA GLN A 441 0.89 -21.77 -7.06
C GLN A 441 0.03 -21.28 -8.23
N LEU A 442 0.40 -20.11 -8.74
CA LEU A 442 -0.05 -19.53 -9.99
C LEU A 442 1.14 -19.55 -10.96
N VAL A 443 1.01 -20.30 -12.05
CA VAL A 443 2.08 -20.48 -13.05
C VAL A 443 1.58 -20.02 -14.41
N ASN A 444 2.19 -18.99 -14.99
CA ASN A 444 1.69 -18.36 -16.22
C ASN A 444 0.21 -17.96 -16.08
N VAL A 445 -0.09 -17.21 -15.02
CA VAL A 445 -1.42 -16.67 -14.74
C VAL A 445 -1.37 -15.16 -14.89
N ASN A 446 -2.16 -14.62 -15.81
CA ASN A 446 -2.06 -13.22 -16.21
C ASN A 446 -3.40 -12.50 -15.99
N VAL A 447 -3.35 -11.26 -15.54
CA VAL A 447 -4.49 -10.36 -15.46
C VAL A 447 -4.17 -9.20 -16.40
N ILE A 448 -4.53 -9.38 -17.67
CA ILE A 448 -4.05 -8.55 -18.79
C ILE A 448 -5.16 -8.24 -19.78
N SER A 449 -5.10 -7.07 -20.38
CA SER A 449 -6.02 -6.67 -21.44
C SER A 449 -5.79 -7.56 -22.67
N PRO A 450 -6.85 -7.99 -23.37
CA PRO A 450 -6.70 -8.78 -24.58
C PRO A 450 -6.06 -7.92 -25.69
N LYS A 451 -5.05 -8.47 -26.38
CA LYS A 451 -4.35 -7.78 -27.48
C LYS A 451 -5.34 -7.38 -28.59
N GLY A 452 -5.15 -6.19 -29.17
CA GLY A 452 -5.96 -5.72 -30.30
C GLY A 452 -7.38 -5.25 -29.96
N ARG A 453 -7.72 -5.12 -28.66
CA ARG A 453 -9.01 -4.59 -28.20
C ARG A 453 -8.81 -3.19 -27.58
N PRO A 454 -9.04 -2.10 -28.32
CA PRO A 454 -8.74 -0.74 -27.83
C PRO A 454 -9.66 -0.28 -26.69
N LEU A 455 -10.85 -0.88 -26.56
CA LEU A 455 -11.90 -0.53 -25.58
C LEU A 455 -11.71 -1.20 -24.21
N ARG A 456 -10.47 -1.34 -23.73
CA ARG A 456 -10.14 -2.09 -22.50
C ARG A 456 -9.18 -1.28 -21.61
N PRO A 457 -9.66 -0.23 -20.91
CA PRO A 457 -8.82 0.65 -20.11
C PRO A 457 -8.52 0.13 -18.69
N ILE A 458 -9.10 -1.01 -18.31
CA ILE A 458 -8.96 -1.65 -17.00
C ILE A 458 -9.13 -3.16 -17.14
N THR A 459 -8.41 -3.95 -16.36
CA THR A 459 -8.50 -5.43 -16.34
C THR A 459 -9.36 -5.92 -15.18
N THR A 460 -9.14 -5.41 -13.97
CA THR A 460 -9.88 -5.74 -12.76
C THR A 460 -10.18 -4.48 -11.97
N THR A 461 -11.35 -4.41 -11.34
CA THR A 461 -11.82 -3.16 -10.70
C THR A 461 -11.42 -2.97 -9.24
N ALA A 462 -10.61 -3.87 -8.69
CA ALA A 462 -9.91 -3.70 -7.42
C ALA A 462 -8.50 -4.31 -7.55
N ASP A 463 -8.01 -5.01 -6.52
CA ASP A 463 -6.72 -5.69 -6.50
C ASP A 463 -6.65 -6.81 -7.54
N HIS A 464 -5.45 -7.10 -8.05
CA HIS A 464 -5.26 -8.29 -8.88
C HIS A 464 -5.18 -9.54 -8.01
N LEU A 465 -4.49 -9.48 -6.86
CA LEU A 465 -4.41 -10.58 -5.91
C LEU A 465 -4.43 -10.07 -4.46
N HIS A 466 -5.46 -10.44 -3.71
CA HIS A 466 -5.61 -10.05 -2.30
C HIS A 466 -5.62 -11.28 -1.38
N ILE A 467 -4.58 -11.45 -0.57
CA ILE A 467 -4.54 -12.43 0.52
C ILE A 467 -5.01 -11.73 1.79
N THR A 468 -6.14 -12.17 2.32
CA THR A 468 -6.73 -11.58 3.52
C THR A 468 -6.37 -12.34 4.79
N ASN A 469 -6.22 -13.67 4.68
CA ASN A 469 -5.66 -14.58 5.67
C ASN A 469 -5.22 -15.87 4.93
N SER A 470 -4.12 -16.49 5.36
CA SER A 470 -3.72 -17.81 4.85
C SER A 470 -2.81 -18.55 5.83
N CYS A 471 -2.39 -19.77 5.49
CA CYS A 471 -1.29 -20.47 6.16
C CYS A 471 0.01 -20.45 5.31
N GLY A 472 0.06 -19.59 4.28
CA GLY A 472 1.24 -19.33 3.47
C GLY A 472 1.56 -20.38 2.40
N PHE A 473 2.84 -20.43 2.02
CA PHE A 473 3.39 -21.29 0.96
C PHE A 473 2.70 -21.05 -0.39
N GLY A 474 2.84 -19.82 -0.89
CA GLY A 474 2.34 -19.41 -2.20
C GLY A 474 3.46 -19.13 -3.22
N LYS A 475 3.26 -19.52 -4.49
CA LYS A 475 4.15 -19.17 -5.61
C LYS A 475 3.41 -18.41 -6.71
N LEU A 476 4.01 -17.36 -7.24
CA LEU A 476 3.65 -16.73 -8.51
C LEU A 476 4.85 -16.83 -9.44
N ILE A 477 4.70 -17.53 -10.56
CA ILE A 477 5.79 -17.83 -11.48
C ILE A 477 5.38 -17.42 -12.89
N ASN A 478 6.14 -16.49 -13.48
CA ASN A 478 5.90 -15.96 -14.83
C ASN A 478 4.49 -15.35 -14.99
N CYS A 479 4.05 -14.55 -14.02
CA CYS A 479 2.73 -13.90 -14.04
C CYS A 479 2.84 -12.43 -14.45
N GLU A 480 1.83 -11.92 -15.16
CA GLU A 480 1.74 -10.51 -15.57
C GLU A 480 0.41 -9.91 -15.11
N PHE A 481 0.45 -8.83 -14.32
CA PHE A 481 -0.72 -8.08 -13.86
C PHE A 481 -0.61 -6.62 -14.32
N GLU A 482 -1.60 -6.17 -15.10
CA GLU A 482 -1.62 -4.80 -15.61
C GLU A 482 -2.95 -4.09 -15.36
N ARG A 483 -2.91 -2.76 -15.27
CA ARG A 483 -4.08 -1.86 -15.44
C ARG A 483 -5.25 -2.10 -14.49
N GLY A 484 -5.08 -2.79 -13.37
CA GLY A 484 -6.11 -2.88 -12.34
C GLY A 484 -6.44 -1.53 -11.67
N ALA A 485 -7.48 -1.53 -10.86
CA ALA A 485 -7.91 -0.37 -10.09
C ALA A 485 -7.40 -0.35 -8.64
N ASP A 486 -6.64 -1.33 -8.22
CA ASP A 486 -5.92 -1.29 -6.96
C ASP A 486 -4.62 -2.10 -7.08
N ASP A 487 -4.07 -2.52 -5.94
CA ASP A 487 -2.76 -3.12 -5.85
C ASP A 487 -2.60 -4.39 -6.75
N CYS A 488 -1.40 -4.63 -7.27
CA CYS A 488 -1.12 -5.88 -7.99
C CYS A 488 -1.13 -7.08 -7.04
N ILE A 489 -0.58 -6.92 -5.84
CA ILE A 489 -0.63 -7.95 -4.82
C ILE A 489 -0.67 -7.34 -3.42
N ASN A 490 -1.58 -7.85 -2.58
CA ASN A 490 -1.65 -7.55 -1.17
C ASN A 490 -1.54 -8.84 -0.34
N MET A 491 -0.50 -8.95 0.48
CA MET A 491 -0.20 -10.17 1.25
C MET A 491 -0.23 -9.90 2.76
N HIS A 492 -1.34 -10.24 3.41
CA HIS A 492 -1.51 -10.03 4.84
C HIS A 492 -2.39 -11.08 5.52
N ASP A 493 -2.41 -11.01 6.85
CA ASP A 493 -3.47 -11.57 7.68
C ASP A 493 -4.21 -10.43 8.38
N CYS A 494 -5.51 -10.58 8.58
CA CYS A 494 -6.33 -9.57 9.25
C CYS A 494 -6.12 -9.61 10.76
N SER A 495 -5.76 -8.48 11.34
CA SER A 495 -5.72 -8.27 12.79
C SER A 495 -6.92 -7.47 13.28
N ALA A 496 -6.98 -7.20 14.58
CA ALA A 496 -7.98 -6.32 15.20
C ALA A 496 -7.34 -5.53 16.34
N PHE A 497 -7.94 -4.39 16.69
CA PHE A 497 -7.55 -3.61 17.86
C PHE A 497 -8.58 -3.73 18.98
N ALA A 498 -8.14 -3.88 20.23
CA ALA A 498 -9.00 -4.03 21.40
C ALA A 498 -8.44 -3.33 22.65
N ARG A 499 -9.30 -3.07 23.63
CA ARG A 499 -8.91 -2.57 24.96
C ARG A 499 -9.27 -3.55 26.06
N LYS A 500 -8.48 -3.61 27.12
CA LYS A 500 -8.78 -4.42 28.30
C LYS A 500 -10.05 -3.90 28.98
N ILE A 501 -10.96 -4.82 29.33
CA ILE A 501 -12.19 -4.50 30.08
C ILE A 501 -12.38 -5.36 31.32
N GLY A 502 -11.51 -6.34 31.55
CA GLY A 502 -11.50 -7.21 32.74
C GLY A 502 -10.27 -8.11 32.76
N ASP A 503 -10.16 -8.97 33.77
CA ASP A 503 -8.96 -9.79 34.00
C ASP A 503 -8.61 -10.69 32.82
N LYS A 504 -9.62 -11.25 32.13
CA LYS A 504 -9.44 -12.17 30.99
C LYS A 504 -10.07 -11.66 29.69
N THR A 505 -10.61 -10.44 29.67
CA THR A 505 -11.47 -9.98 28.57
C THR A 505 -10.98 -8.67 27.98
N VAL A 506 -10.96 -8.63 26.65
CA VAL A 506 -10.75 -7.41 25.85
C VAL A 506 -12.00 -7.10 25.03
N ARG A 507 -12.23 -5.82 24.72
CA ARG A 507 -13.29 -5.36 23.82
C ARG A 507 -12.68 -4.80 22.54
N THR A 508 -13.04 -5.35 21.39
CA THR A 508 -12.57 -4.82 20.09
C THR A 508 -13.14 -3.43 19.83
N GLN A 509 -12.35 -2.54 19.23
CA GLN A 509 -12.81 -1.22 18.79
C GLN A 509 -13.45 -1.29 17.41
N ASN A 510 -12.80 -1.99 16.48
CA ASN A 510 -13.30 -2.24 15.13
C ASN A 510 -12.76 -3.58 14.62
N CYS A 511 -13.64 -4.58 14.53
CA CYS A 511 -13.35 -5.93 14.04
C CYS A 511 -14.53 -6.44 13.20
N PRO A 512 -14.78 -5.86 12.01
CA PRO A 512 -15.90 -6.27 11.16
C PRO A 512 -15.75 -7.72 10.68
N ARG A 513 -14.53 -8.26 10.71
CA ARG A 513 -14.20 -9.64 10.32
C ARG A 513 -14.08 -10.56 11.53
N ILE A 514 -15.05 -10.53 12.45
CA ILE A 514 -15.04 -11.39 13.66
C ILE A 514 -14.95 -12.89 13.33
N TYR A 515 -15.37 -13.31 12.14
CA TYR A 515 -15.21 -14.68 11.66
C TYR A 515 -13.74 -15.14 11.55
N ASN A 516 -12.78 -14.23 11.62
CA ASN A 516 -11.36 -14.53 11.75
C ASN A 516 -10.96 -14.98 13.16
N TYR A 517 -11.84 -14.92 14.15
CA TYR A 517 -11.58 -15.34 15.52
C TYR A 517 -12.64 -16.35 15.96
N SER A 518 -12.21 -17.46 16.54
CA SER A 518 -13.09 -18.52 17.01
C SER A 518 -12.65 -19.03 18.38
N LYS A 519 -13.60 -19.60 19.14
CA LYS A 519 -13.27 -20.30 20.38
C LYS A 519 -12.21 -21.37 20.11
N GLY A 520 -11.16 -21.39 20.93
CA GLY A 520 -10.02 -22.30 20.81
C GLY A 520 -8.85 -21.75 19.98
N ASP A 521 -9.04 -20.67 19.22
CA ASP A 521 -7.97 -20.02 18.47
C ASP A 521 -6.92 -19.45 19.42
N LEU A 522 -5.65 -19.64 19.05
CA LEU A 522 -4.50 -19.13 19.80
C LEU A 522 -4.19 -17.70 19.35
N VAL A 523 -4.48 -16.73 20.22
CA VAL A 523 -4.30 -15.31 19.94
C VAL A 523 -3.15 -14.75 20.76
N GLU A 524 -2.27 -14.00 20.09
CA GLU A 524 -1.28 -13.14 20.72
C GLU A 524 -1.83 -11.73 20.84
N LEU A 525 -1.58 -11.09 21.98
CA LEU A 525 -1.81 -9.67 22.16
C LEU A 525 -0.47 -8.94 22.00
N ARG A 526 -0.40 -7.98 21.08
CA ARG A 526 0.68 -6.99 21.02
C ARG A 526 0.22 -5.71 21.68
N GLN A 527 1.13 -4.97 22.29
CA GLN A 527 0.83 -3.63 22.78
C GLN A 527 0.51 -2.67 21.62
N GLY A 528 -0.08 -1.51 21.91
CA GLY A 528 -0.48 -0.53 20.89
C GLY A 528 0.66 0.03 20.03
N ASP A 529 1.91 -0.14 20.44
CA ASP A 529 3.13 0.22 19.68
C ASP A 529 3.75 -0.99 18.93
N PHE A 530 3.06 -2.13 18.88
CA PHE A 530 3.49 -3.45 18.38
C PHE A 530 4.45 -4.25 19.26
N SER A 531 4.94 -3.70 20.37
CA SER A 531 5.84 -4.43 21.26
C SER A 531 5.16 -5.67 21.87
N PRO A 532 5.91 -6.75 22.18
CA PRO A 532 5.33 -7.95 22.75
C PRO A 532 4.73 -7.66 24.13
N SER A 533 3.48 -8.03 24.37
CA SER A 533 2.91 -7.99 25.72
C SER A 533 3.28 -9.22 26.57
N GLY A 534 3.96 -10.20 25.97
CA GLY A 534 4.25 -11.51 26.58
C GLY A 534 3.04 -12.45 26.67
N PHE A 535 1.91 -12.11 26.07
CA PHE A 535 0.67 -12.87 26.17
C PHE A 535 0.34 -13.65 24.89
N LYS A 536 0.01 -14.93 25.06
CA LYS A 536 -0.54 -15.78 24.00
C LYS A 536 -1.45 -16.82 24.63
N SER A 537 -2.75 -16.74 24.37
CA SER A 537 -3.76 -17.58 25.03
C SER A 537 -4.87 -17.97 24.06
N LYS A 538 -5.61 -19.03 24.39
CA LYS A 538 -6.77 -19.44 23.60
C LYS A 538 -7.98 -18.60 23.94
N ILE A 539 -8.81 -18.34 22.93
CA ILE A 539 -10.13 -17.75 23.13
C ILE A 539 -11.05 -18.76 23.83
N SER A 540 -11.62 -18.39 24.98
CA SER A 540 -12.61 -19.20 25.69
C SER A 540 -14.06 -18.88 25.26
N SER A 541 -14.34 -17.61 24.96
CA SER A 541 -15.64 -17.17 24.42
C SER A 541 -15.53 -15.84 23.65
N ILE A 542 -16.51 -15.60 22.78
CA ILE A 542 -16.69 -14.34 22.06
C ILE A 542 -18.15 -13.91 22.25
N LYS A 543 -18.37 -12.66 22.65
CA LYS A 543 -19.68 -12.05 22.75
C LYS A 543 -19.75 -10.81 21.88
N THR A 544 -20.60 -10.82 20.86
CA THR A 544 -20.87 -9.63 20.04
C THR A 544 -21.68 -8.61 20.82
N ILE A 545 -21.20 -7.36 20.83
CA ILE A 545 -21.85 -6.22 21.46
C ILE A 545 -22.58 -5.39 20.39
N SER A 546 -21.89 -5.10 19.30
CA SER A 546 -22.43 -4.45 18.10
C SER A 546 -21.58 -4.83 16.89
N GLU A 547 -21.89 -4.29 15.71
CA GLU A 547 -21.04 -4.43 14.53
C GLU A 547 -19.61 -3.97 14.84
N GLY A 548 -18.62 -4.82 14.56
CA GLY A 548 -17.19 -4.56 14.82
C GLY A 548 -16.75 -4.56 16.29
N VAL A 549 -17.68 -4.65 17.25
CA VAL A 549 -17.39 -4.55 18.70
C VAL A 549 -17.76 -5.86 19.39
N HIS A 550 -16.75 -6.55 19.90
CA HIS A 550 -16.88 -7.87 20.50
C HIS A 550 -16.07 -7.94 21.80
N ASP A 551 -16.64 -8.56 22.83
CA ASP A 551 -15.90 -8.98 24.01
C ASP A 551 -15.28 -10.34 23.71
N ILE A 552 -13.95 -10.42 23.73
CA ILE A 552 -13.18 -11.65 23.55
C ILE A 552 -12.58 -12.01 24.90
N THR A 553 -13.00 -13.15 25.44
CA THR A 553 -12.51 -13.69 26.70
C THR A 553 -11.49 -14.80 26.43
N PHE A 554 -10.36 -14.75 27.11
CA PHE A 554 -9.26 -15.73 27.01
C PHE A 554 -9.27 -16.74 28.16
N GLU A 555 -8.47 -17.79 28.05
CA GLU A 555 -8.25 -18.77 29.13
C GLU A 555 -7.37 -18.19 30.24
N ASP A 556 -6.38 -17.37 29.88
CA ASP A 556 -5.42 -16.74 30.78
C ASP A 556 -5.74 -15.26 31.07
N ASN A 557 -5.12 -14.70 32.10
CA ASN A 557 -5.27 -13.28 32.43
C ASN A 557 -4.58 -12.40 31.39
N VAL A 558 -5.32 -11.44 30.84
CA VAL A 558 -4.83 -10.39 29.94
C VAL A 558 -3.79 -9.55 30.70
N PRO A 559 -2.62 -9.25 30.10
CA PRO A 559 -1.55 -8.51 30.77
C PRO A 559 -1.97 -7.06 31.07
N GLU A 560 -1.07 -6.30 31.68
CA GLU A 560 -1.23 -4.85 31.74
C GLU A 560 -1.29 -4.26 30.33
N GLN A 561 -2.27 -3.39 30.11
CA GLN A 561 -2.41 -2.66 28.86
C GLN A 561 -1.46 -1.47 28.91
N LEU A 562 -0.49 -1.46 28.01
CA LEU A 562 0.36 -0.30 27.76
C LEU A 562 -0.17 0.44 26.53
N PHE A 563 0.09 1.75 26.45
CA PHE A 563 -0.39 2.60 25.36
C PHE A 563 -1.93 2.54 25.19
N ASP A 564 -2.41 2.59 23.95
CA ASP A 564 -3.84 2.76 23.63
C ASP A 564 -4.68 1.48 23.75
N GLY A 565 -4.06 0.30 23.83
CA GLY A 565 -4.74 -0.99 23.73
C GLY A 565 -3.84 -2.13 23.26
N PHE A 566 -4.48 -3.18 22.77
CA PHE A 566 -3.85 -4.36 22.21
C PHE A 566 -4.21 -4.57 20.74
N ILE A 567 -3.27 -5.14 20.00
CA ILE A 567 -3.46 -5.64 18.63
C ILE A 567 -3.54 -7.17 18.73
N LEU A 568 -4.55 -7.76 18.09
CA LEU A 568 -4.89 -9.17 18.20
C LEU A 568 -4.38 -9.94 16.98
N PHE A 569 -3.32 -10.72 17.16
CA PHE A 569 -2.81 -11.62 16.12
C PHE A 569 -3.35 -13.03 16.33
N ASN A 570 -4.17 -13.53 15.40
CA ASN A 570 -4.67 -14.90 15.46
C ASN A 570 -3.73 -15.85 14.70
N TRP A 571 -3.05 -16.72 15.44
CA TRP A 571 -2.05 -17.66 14.91
C TRP A 571 -2.66 -18.93 14.31
N LYS A 572 -3.99 -19.01 14.15
CA LYS A 572 -4.62 -19.91 13.18
C LYS A 572 -4.16 -19.59 11.75
N TYR A 573 -3.90 -18.30 11.47
CA TYR A 573 -3.37 -17.81 10.21
C TYR A 573 -1.92 -17.36 10.40
N ASP A 574 -1.15 -17.47 9.33
CA ASP A 574 0.25 -17.05 9.23
C ASP A 574 0.61 -17.07 7.75
N THR A 575 0.14 -16.07 7.01
CA THR A 575 0.57 -15.84 5.64
C THR A 575 2.08 -15.65 5.67
N ARG A 576 2.79 -16.60 5.07
CA ARG A 576 4.26 -16.62 5.02
C ARG A 576 4.78 -17.46 3.87
N ASN A 577 6.09 -17.41 3.63
CA ASN A 577 6.78 -18.26 2.66
C ASN A 577 6.24 -18.06 1.23
N MET A 578 6.30 -16.81 0.78
CA MET A 578 5.78 -16.34 -0.50
C MET A 578 6.92 -16.17 -1.50
N ILE A 579 6.76 -16.72 -2.71
CA ILE A 579 7.77 -16.64 -3.77
C ILE A 579 7.14 -16.04 -5.03
N LEU A 580 7.66 -14.91 -5.49
CA LEU A 580 7.31 -14.28 -6.76
C LEU A 580 8.54 -14.30 -7.67
N ARG A 581 8.43 -14.91 -8.85
CA ARG A 581 9.53 -15.02 -9.82
C ARG A 581 9.12 -14.63 -11.22
N ASN A 582 9.96 -13.83 -11.86
CA ASN A 582 9.81 -13.44 -13.25
C ASN A 582 8.43 -12.82 -13.53
N CYS A 583 7.86 -12.11 -12.54
CA CYS A 583 6.56 -11.48 -12.68
C CYS A 583 6.69 -10.04 -13.18
N TYR A 584 5.63 -9.53 -13.80
CA TYR A 584 5.55 -8.15 -14.28
C TYR A 584 4.29 -7.48 -13.75
N PHE A 585 4.47 -6.36 -13.05
CA PHE A 585 3.41 -5.62 -12.38
C PHE A 585 3.45 -4.17 -12.85
N HIS A 586 2.43 -3.71 -13.59
CA HIS A 586 2.53 -2.39 -14.23
C HIS A 586 1.21 -1.69 -14.51
N ASP A 587 1.27 -0.37 -14.68
CA ASP A 587 0.18 0.48 -15.16
C ASP A 587 -1.12 0.45 -14.34
N ASN A 588 -1.08 -0.13 -13.15
CA ASN A 588 -2.22 -0.20 -12.25
C ASN A 588 -2.37 1.08 -11.43
N LYS A 589 -3.59 1.27 -10.96
CA LYS A 589 -3.89 2.23 -9.89
C LYS A 589 -3.29 1.71 -8.56
N ALA A 590 -2.87 2.59 -7.67
CA ALA A 590 -2.27 2.26 -6.37
C ALA A 590 -0.86 1.62 -6.44
N ARG A 591 -0.51 0.73 -5.50
CA ARG A 591 0.84 0.13 -5.35
C ARG A 591 0.99 -1.07 -6.28
N ALA A 592 2.21 -1.54 -6.50
CA ALA A 592 2.39 -2.88 -7.05
C ALA A 592 2.20 -3.94 -5.97
N ALA A 593 3.08 -3.94 -4.95
CA ALA A 593 3.10 -4.97 -3.93
C ALA A 593 3.04 -4.38 -2.52
N LEU A 594 2.03 -4.82 -1.78
CA LEU A 594 1.90 -4.70 -0.34
C LEU A 594 2.40 -6.00 0.32
N VAL A 595 3.53 -5.90 1.02
CA VAL A 595 4.17 -6.99 1.74
C VAL A 595 3.96 -6.77 3.24
N LEU A 596 2.96 -7.44 3.82
CA LEU A 596 2.64 -7.36 5.25
C LEU A 596 2.78 -8.74 5.94
N CYS A 597 3.61 -9.60 5.35
CA CYS A 597 3.79 -11.00 5.72
C CYS A 597 5.27 -11.38 5.82
N ARG A 598 5.56 -12.62 6.24
CA ARG A 598 6.93 -13.09 6.57
C ARG A 598 7.48 -14.07 5.54
N ASP A 599 8.80 -14.23 5.50
CA ASP A 599 9.49 -15.17 4.61
C ASP A 599 9.09 -14.93 3.14
N VAL A 600 9.56 -13.83 2.54
CA VAL A 600 9.15 -13.45 1.17
C VAL A 600 10.37 -13.35 0.27
N THR A 601 10.30 -13.96 -0.92
CA THR A 601 11.28 -13.80 -1.99
C THR A 601 10.59 -13.23 -3.22
N ILE A 602 11.03 -12.06 -3.66
CA ILE A 602 10.63 -11.43 -4.92
C ILE A 602 11.90 -11.33 -5.77
N GLU A 603 11.95 -12.10 -6.85
CA GLU A 603 13.14 -12.17 -7.67
C GLU A 603 12.86 -12.08 -9.17
N ASN A 604 13.74 -11.39 -9.89
CA ASN A 604 13.64 -11.18 -11.34
C ASN A 604 12.31 -10.54 -11.76
N CYS A 605 11.65 -9.79 -10.88
CA CYS A 605 10.37 -9.16 -11.16
C CYS A 605 10.55 -7.74 -11.70
N ARG A 606 9.54 -7.25 -12.42
CA ARG A 606 9.51 -5.88 -12.96
C ARG A 606 8.31 -5.14 -12.42
N PHE A 607 8.55 -3.89 -12.03
CA PHE A 607 7.56 -2.94 -11.52
C PHE A 607 7.65 -1.68 -12.38
N GLU A 608 6.57 -1.31 -13.04
CA GLU A 608 6.62 -0.20 -14.00
C GLU A 608 5.36 0.65 -13.92
N HIS A 609 5.56 1.97 -13.72
CA HIS A 609 4.47 2.95 -13.77
C HIS A 609 3.24 2.60 -12.91
N ASN A 610 3.47 2.10 -11.69
CA ASN A 610 2.41 1.98 -10.70
C ASN A 610 2.03 3.40 -10.22
N GLU A 611 0.73 3.72 -10.12
CA GLU A 611 0.23 5.09 -9.86
C GLU A 611 0.88 5.74 -8.62
N ILE A 612 1.18 4.95 -7.59
CA ILE A 612 1.92 5.37 -6.38
C ILE A 612 3.16 4.49 -6.16
N GLY A 613 3.83 4.61 -5.01
CA GLY A 613 5.05 3.84 -4.70
C GLY A 613 4.85 2.33 -4.95
N ALA A 614 5.76 1.69 -5.68
CA ALA A 614 5.58 0.32 -6.12
C ALA A 614 5.52 -0.67 -4.96
N ILE A 615 6.37 -0.49 -3.95
CA ILE A 615 6.51 -1.44 -2.84
C ILE A 615 6.17 -0.78 -1.52
N HIS A 616 5.27 -1.39 -0.78
CA HIS A 616 4.98 -1.07 0.60
C HIS A 616 5.26 -2.30 1.45
N ILE A 617 6.19 -2.18 2.39
CA ILE A 617 6.47 -3.18 3.41
C ILE A 617 5.92 -2.64 4.72
N GLU A 618 4.76 -3.10 5.14
CA GLU A 618 4.03 -2.46 6.23
C GLU A 618 3.30 -3.43 7.14
N THR A 619 2.72 -2.90 8.20
CA THR A 619 1.71 -3.55 9.04
C THR A 619 1.03 -2.44 9.84
N GLY A 620 -0.23 -2.64 10.23
CA GLY A 620 -0.91 -1.56 10.90
C GLY A 620 -2.28 -1.88 11.44
N TYR A 621 -2.83 -0.92 12.17
CA TYR A 621 -4.21 -0.91 12.62
C TYR A 621 -4.78 0.50 12.53
N THR A 622 -6.07 0.58 12.25
CA THR A 622 -6.87 1.80 12.38
C THR A 622 -8.02 1.54 13.34
N PHE A 623 -8.55 2.60 13.94
CA PHE A 623 -9.67 2.50 14.86
C PHE A 623 -11.02 2.31 14.18
N ASN A 624 -11.11 2.46 12.86
CA ASN A 624 -12.39 2.57 12.15
C ASN A 624 -12.44 1.91 10.77
N VAL A 625 -11.33 1.49 10.15
CA VAL A 625 -11.34 0.93 8.79
C VAL A 625 -10.70 -0.45 8.70
N TRP A 626 -9.38 -0.53 8.54
CA TRP A 626 -8.63 -1.79 8.38
C TRP A 626 -7.61 -2.02 9.51
N SER A 627 -7.19 -3.27 9.67
CA SER A 627 -6.11 -3.72 10.57
C SER A 627 -5.48 -4.96 9.94
N GLU A 628 -4.25 -4.82 9.43
CA GLU A 628 -3.65 -5.78 8.50
C GLU A 628 -2.17 -6.03 8.81
N GLY A 629 -1.77 -7.30 8.67
CA GLY A 629 -0.42 -7.78 8.89
C GLY A 629 -0.11 -8.10 10.35
N TYR A 630 0.81 -9.04 10.54
CA TYR A 630 1.35 -9.43 11.86
C TYR A 630 2.81 -8.96 12.05
N GLY A 631 3.28 -8.07 11.17
CA GLY A 631 4.68 -7.70 11.04
C GLY A 631 5.41 -8.47 9.93
N VAL A 632 6.55 -7.91 9.52
CA VAL A 632 7.34 -8.41 8.39
C VAL A 632 8.67 -8.90 8.90
N ASP A 633 9.06 -10.09 8.46
CA ASP A 633 10.35 -10.69 8.77
C ASP A 633 10.88 -11.48 7.58
N ASN A 634 12.19 -11.42 7.34
CA ASN A 634 12.90 -12.20 6.32
C ASN A 634 12.35 -12.00 4.90
N VAL A 635 12.56 -10.80 4.34
CA VAL A 635 12.12 -10.42 2.99
C VAL A 635 13.31 -10.13 2.09
N VAL A 636 13.28 -10.65 0.86
CA VAL A 636 14.32 -10.46 -0.15
C VAL A 636 13.72 -9.98 -1.46
N PHE A 637 14.24 -8.87 -1.96
CA PHE A 637 14.09 -8.38 -3.32
C PHE A 637 15.41 -8.52 -4.05
N ARG A 638 15.45 -9.38 -5.07
CA ARG A 638 16.68 -9.71 -5.80
C ARG A 638 16.51 -9.51 -7.30
N ASN A 639 17.44 -8.80 -7.93
CA ASN A 639 17.49 -8.67 -9.39
C ASN A 639 16.15 -8.18 -10.01
N CYS A 640 15.44 -7.32 -9.29
CA CYS A 640 14.20 -6.70 -9.76
C CYS A 640 14.48 -5.38 -10.46
N ALA A 641 13.55 -4.95 -11.31
CA ALA A 641 13.58 -3.65 -11.98
C ALA A 641 12.37 -2.81 -11.55
N PHE A 642 12.64 -1.55 -11.20
CA PHE A 642 11.63 -0.53 -10.89
C PHE A 642 11.80 0.61 -11.88
N ASP A 643 10.77 0.95 -12.64
CA ASP A 643 10.87 1.97 -13.69
C ASP A 643 9.68 2.95 -13.63
N GLY A 644 9.99 4.21 -13.31
CA GLY A 644 9.03 5.31 -13.37
C GLY A 644 7.80 5.13 -12.48
N VAL A 645 7.96 4.54 -11.30
CA VAL A 645 6.88 4.29 -10.33
C VAL A 645 6.53 5.56 -9.55
N ASN A 646 5.30 5.65 -9.02
CA ASN A 646 4.75 6.83 -8.33
C ASN A 646 4.69 8.14 -9.17
N PRO A 647 4.18 8.10 -10.41
CA PRO A 647 4.10 9.29 -11.26
C PRO A 647 3.15 10.36 -10.75
N THR A 648 2.22 10.02 -9.84
CA THR A 648 1.30 10.97 -9.23
C THR A 648 1.90 11.81 -8.11
N ASN A 649 3.17 11.58 -7.75
CA ASN A 649 3.84 12.21 -6.61
C ASN A 649 3.08 11.97 -5.30
N ARG A 650 2.53 10.78 -5.09
CA ARG A 650 1.91 10.42 -3.82
C ARG A 650 2.99 10.43 -2.74
N LYS A 651 2.65 11.06 -1.60
CA LYS A 651 3.55 11.27 -0.48
C LYS A 651 3.15 10.40 0.71
N ILE A 652 4.15 9.90 1.44
CA ILE A 652 4.03 9.43 2.82
C ILE A 652 5.05 10.19 3.66
N GLY A 653 4.67 10.59 4.87
CA GLY A 653 5.51 11.45 5.71
C GLY A 653 5.95 12.75 5.01
N GLY A 654 5.11 13.27 4.12
CA GLY A 654 5.39 14.48 3.33
C GLY A 654 6.38 14.31 2.18
N LYS A 655 6.84 13.09 1.86
CA LYS A 655 7.84 12.83 0.82
C LYS A 655 7.33 11.84 -0.22
N VAL A 656 7.65 12.11 -1.48
CA VAL A 656 7.41 11.16 -2.59
C VAL A 656 8.45 10.05 -2.50
N MET A 657 8.05 8.80 -2.78
CA MET A 657 8.93 7.64 -2.66
C MET A 657 8.52 6.50 -3.60
N ASP A 658 9.49 5.68 -4.00
CA ASP A 658 9.26 4.46 -4.77
C ASP A 658 8.97 3.26 -3.84
N VAL A 659 9.65 3.20 -2.70
CA VAL A 659 9.49 2.15 -1.67
C VAL A 659 9.17 2.77 -0.31
N TYR A 660 8.19 2.21 0.38
CA TYR A 660 7.85 2.58 1.76
C TYR A 660 8.02 1.38 2.69
N MET A 661 8.67 1.61 3.84
CA MET A 661 8.70 0.69 4.96
C MET A 661 8.24 1.43 6.22
N GLY A 662 7.17 0.95 6.84
CA GLY A 662 6.66 1.57 8.06
C GLY A 662 5.35 0.97 8.55
N VAL A 663 4.76 1.64 9.53
CA VAL A 663 3.50 1.21 10.12
C VAL A 663 2.42 2.26 9.90
N TYR A 664 1.15 1.82 9.91
CA TYR A 664 0.02 2.70 10.13
C TYR A 664 -0.63 2.39 11.47
N MET A 665 -0.80 3.42 12.30
CA MET A 665 -1.40 3.28 13.62
C MET A 665 -2.53 4.28 13.80
N LYS A 666 -3.64 3.79 14.34
CA LYS A 666 -4.85 4.54 14.75
C LYS A 666 -5.67 5.10 13.59
N THR A 667 -5.03 5.76 12.63
CA THR A 667 -5.65 6.35 11.43
C THR A 667 -4.81 6.06 10.19
N ASP A 668 -5.43 6.12 9.01
CA ASP A 668 -4.74 6.03 7.72
C ASP A 668 -5.21 7.20 6.81
N PRO A 669 -4.29 8.07 6.36
CA PRO A 669 -2.85 8.05 6.61
C PRO A 669 -2.51 8.33 8.08
N THR A 670 -1.45 7.71 8.57
CA THR A 670 -0.88 8.02 9.89
C THR A 670 0.27 9.02 9.77
N SER A 671 0.50 9.78 10.84
CA SER A 671 1.77 10.50 11.07
C SER A 671 2.63 9.82 12.15
N GLU A 672 2.17 8.71 12.73
CA GLU A 672 2.83 8.04 13.84
C GLU A 672 3.72 6.88 13.36
N TYR A 673 4.90 6.77 13.95
CA TYR A 673 5.82 5.64 13.78
C TYR A 673 6.10 5.02 15.14
N THR A 674 6.54 3.75 15.17
CA THR A 674 6.96 3.07 16.41
C THR A 674 8.47 2.86 16.44
N GLN A 675 9.06 2.92 17.64
CA GLN A 675 10.45 2.52 17.89
C GLN A 675 10.63 1.00 17.93
N TYR A 676 9.55 0.25 18.17
CA TYR A 676 9.60 -1.21 18.13
C TYR A 676 9.74 -1.67 16.67
N PRO A 677 10.81 -2.38 16.30
CA PRO A 677 11.07 -2.73 14.92
C PRO A 677 10.26 -3.97 14.49
N ILE A 678 8.94 -3.79 14.31
CA ILE A 678 8.03 -4.86 13.89
C ILE A 678 8.30 -5.33 12.44
N LEU A 679 8.97 -4.50 11.65
CA LEU A 679 9.47 -4.84 10.32
C LEU A 679 10.96 -5.16 10.43
N SER A 680 11.40 -6.34 10.01
CA SER A 680 12.81 -6.70 10.17
C SER A 680 13.35 -7.66 9.13
N ASN A 681 14.69 -7.74 9.05
CA ASN A 681 15.41 -8.66 8.17
C ASN A 681 14.99 -8.51 6.70
N ILE A 682 15.20 -7.31 6.14
CA ILE A 682 14.80 -6.95 4.78
C ILE A 682 16.04 -6.72 3.92
N LEU A 683 16.10 -7.32 2.73
CA LEU A 683 17.22 -7.22 1.80
C LEU A 683 16.73 -6.79 0.41
N PHE A 684 17.29 -5.69 -0.09
CA PHE A 684 17.23 -5.30 -1.50
C PHE A 684 18.60 -5.47 -2.10
N GLU A 685 18.78 -6.47 -2.98
CA GLU A 685 20.06 -6.73 -3.62
C GLU A 685 20.03 -6.82 -5.14
N SER A 686 21.03 -6.20 -5.76
CA SER A 686 21.24 -6.23 -7.22
C SER A 686 20.02 -5.78 -8.04
N ASN A 687 19.18 -4.92 -7.47
CA ASN A 687 18.02 -4.36 -8.18
C ASN A 687 18.42 -3.13 -9.01
N THR A 688 17.60 -2.79 -10.00
CA THR A 688 17.74 -1.57 -10.80
C THR A 688 16.53 -0.67 -10.56
N PHE A 689 16.79 0.59 -10.20
CA PHE A 689 15.79 1.63 -10.06
C PHE A 689 16.04 2.68 -11.14
N LYS A 690 15.06 2.85 -12.02
CA LYS A 690 15.09 3.78 -13.13
C LYS A 690 14.04 4.87 -12.92
N ASP A 691 14.50 6.11 -13.09
CA ASP A 691 13.70 7.32 -13.04
C ASP A 691 12.78 7.40 -11.81
N THR A 692 13.35 7.19 -10.63
CA THR A 692 12.69 7.44 -9.34
C THR A 692 12.05 8.83 -9.30
N TYR A 693 10.81 8.96 -8.84
CA TYR A 693 10.12 10.26 -8.76
C TYR A 693 10.54 11.09 -7.54
N GLY A 694 10.80 10.43 -6.41
CA GLY A 694 11.18 11.07 -5.15
C GLY A 694 12.34 10.35 -4.46
N LEU A 695 12.16 9.94 -3.22
CA LEU A 695 13.09 9.05 -2.53
C LEU A 695 13.09 7.67 -3.17
N VAL A 696 14.24 6.99 -3.14
CA VAL A 696 14.29 5.55 -3.40
C VAL A 696 13.45 4.83 -2.35
N ALA A 697 13.69 5.13 -1.07
CA ALA A 697 12.92 4.55 0.02
C ALA A 697 12.77 5.46 1.23
N ILE A 698 11.62 5.34 1.88
CA ILE A 698 11.39 5.73 3.28
C ILE A 698 11.48 4.46 4.13
N ILE A 699 12.34 4.46 5.14
CA ILE A 699 12.64 3.30 6.00
C ILE A 699 12.37 3.69 7.45
N THR A 700 11.27 3.18 8.01
CA THR A 700 10.80 3.51 9.37
C THR A 700 10.32 2.28 10.13
N SER A 701 10.43 2.29 11.46
CA SER A 701 9.97 1.19 12.32
C SER A 701 10.61 -0.15 11.94
N THR A 702 11.90 -0.13 11.57
CA THR A 702 12.61 -1.28 11.04
C THR A 702 13.83 -1.71 11.86
N SER A 703 14.22 -2.98 11.73
CA SER A 703 15.53 -3.47 12.17
C SER A 703 16.17 -4.38 11.12
N ASN A 704 17.48 -4.23 10.92
CA ASN A 704 18.25 -5.07 10.00
C ASN A 704 17.77 -4.99 8.53
N VAL A 705 17.79 -3.78 7.97
CA VAL A 705 17.49 -3.52 6.55
C VAL A 705 18.80 -3.36 5.77
N THR A 706 18.92 -4.01 4.62
CA THR A 706 20.13 -3.94 3.79
C THR A 706 19.79 -3.65 2.33
N TRP A 707 20.43 -2.61 1.78
CA TRP A 707 20.42 -2.27 0.37
C TRP A 707 21.82 -2.50 -0.21
N LEU A 708 21.98 -3.56 -0.99
CA LEU A 708 23.27 -4.08 -1.42
C LEU A 708 23.41 -4.17 -2.95
N ASN A 709 24.42 -3.51 -3.51
CA ASN A 709 24.76 -3.60 -4.94
C ASN A 709 23.61 -3.21 -5.91
N ASN A 710 22.67 -2.36 -5.49
CA ASN A 710 21.62 -1.87 -6.38
C ASN A 710 22.17 -0.78 -7.33
N THR A 711 21.49 -0.58 -8.46
CA THR A 711 21.82 0.44 -9.46
C THR A 711 20.70 1.46 -9.59
N PHE A 712 21.05 2.74 -9.58
CA PHE A 712 20.13 3.87 -9.70
C PHE A 712 20.44 4.67 -10.97
N ILE A 713 19.43 4.83 -11.82
CA ILE A 713 19.54 5.49 -13.13
C ILE A 713 18.43 6.55 -13.20
N ASN A 714 18.77 7.82 -13.40
CA ASN A 714 17.79 8.90 -13.48
C ASN A 714 18.07 9.75 -14.73
N GLU A 715 17.46 9.42 -15.85
CA GLU A 715 17.68 10.06 -17.15
C GLU A 715 16.63 11.15 -17.42
N THR A 716 15.44 11.00 -16.83
CA THR A 716 14.28 11.82 -17.13
C THR A 716 14.11 12.96 -16.13
N GLU A 717 13.95 14.19 -16.64
CA GLU A 717 13.51 15.36 -15.84
C GLU A 717 12.07 15.15 -15.35
N ARG A 718 11.78 15.50 -14.10
CA ARG A 718 10.40 15.47 -13.55
C ARG A 718 9.80 16.87 -13.51
N LYS A 719 8.47 16.99 -13.64
CA LYS A 719 7.80 18.29 -13.53
C LYS A 719 8.03 18.88 -12.14
N ASN A 720 7.96 18.04 -11.11
CA ASN A 720 8.30 18.42 -9.74
C ASN A 720 9.76 18.07 -9.43
N LYS A 721 10.54 19.10 -9.08
CA LYS A 721 11.95 18.93 -8.70
C LYS A 721 12.05 18.79 -7.18
N PHE A 722 12.43 17.60 -6.72
CA PHE A 722 12.69 17.34 -5.30
C PHE A 722 14.20 17.27 -5.06
N SER A 723 14.69 18.06 -4.10
CA SER A 723 16.11 18.04 -3.70
C SER A 723 16.57 16.68 -3.15
N TYR A 724 15.62 15.90 -2.64
CA TYR A 724 15.82 14.55 -2.10
C TYR A 724 15.63 13.45 -3.15
N ARG A 725 15.45 13.78 -4.43
CA ARG A 725 15.23 12.77 -5.48
C ARG A 725 16.41 11.79 -5.52
N GLY A 726 16.15 10.49 -5.55
CA GLY A 726 17.16 9.45 -5.54
C GLY A 726 17.83 9.21 -4.18
N CYS A 727 17.38 9.86 -3.10
CA CYS A 727 17.92 9.64 -1.76
C CYS A 727 17.13 8.58 -0.97
N PHE A 728 17.71 8.17 0.15
CA PHE A 728 17.04 7.39 1.19
C PHE A 728 16.63 8.28 2.37
N TYR A 729 15.56 7.90 3.07
CA TYR A 729 15.16 8.52 4.33
C TYR A 729 14.97 7.47 5.42
N ILE A 730 15.69 7.60 6.53
CA ILE A 730 15.72 6.64 7.64
C ILE A 730 15.32 7.34 8.94
N SER A 731 14.31 6.80 9.64
CA SER A 731 13.95 7.18 11.01
C SER A 731 13.47 5.93 11.78
N HIS A 732 13.35 5.98 13.11
CA HIS A 732 12.79 4.89 13.92
C HIS A 732 13.35 3.51 13.58
N SER A 733 14.65 3.44 13.26
CA SER A 733 15.23 2.25 12.64
C SER A 733 16.61 1.94 13.22
N GLN A 734 16.94 0.66 13.27
CA GLN A 734 18.25 0.21 13.75
C GLN A 734 18.91 -0.78 12.78
N ASN A 735 20.24 -0.80 12.74
CA ASN A 735 21.01 -1.73 11.92
C ASN A 735 20.69 -1.63 10.41
N THR A 736 20.44 -0.43 9.91
CA THR A 736 20.17 -0.20 8.47
C THR A 736 21.47 0.03 7.71
N ARG A 737 21.60 -0.64 6.56
CA ARG A 737 22.83 -0.73 5.79
C ARG A 737 22.57 -0.36 4.33
N ILE A 738 23.14 0.74 3.86
CA ILE A 738 23.11 1.16 2.45
C ILE A 738 24.52 0.99 1.90
N ILE A 739 24.75 -0.08 1.14
CA ILE A 739 26.10 -0.59 0.84
C ILE A 739 26.32 -0.89 -0.64
N ASN A 740 27.46 -0.43 -1.16
CA ASN A 740 27.98 -0.78 -2.49
C ASN A 740 27.01 -0.50 -3.66
N ASN A 741 26.04 0.40 -3.48
CA ASN A 741 25.12 0.77 -4.53
C ASN A 741 25.79 1.71 -5.55
N THR A 742 25.35 1.65 -6.80
CA THR A 742 25.89 2.46 -7.90
C THR A 742 24.83 3.44 -8.41
N TYR A 743 25.18 4.71 -8.45
CA TYR A 743 24.37 5.77 -9.04
C TYR A 743 25.00 6.17 -10.37
N VAL A 744 24.24 6.12 -11.45
CA VAL A 744 24.66 6.74 -12.71
C VAL A 744 24.48 8.25 -12.58
N GLU A 745 25.54 9.00 -12.87
CA GLU A 745 25.57 10.46 -12.78
C GLU A 745 24.43 11.07 -13.60
N SER A 746 23.70 12.00 -12.98
CA SER A 746 22.52 12.62 -13.56
C SER A 746 22.39 14.09 -13.12
N PRO A 747 22.09 15.02 -14.04
CA PRO A 747 21.79 16.40 -13.67
C PRO A 747 20.48 16.53 -12.87
N TRP A 748 19.64 15.50 -12.87
CA TRP A 748 18.34 15.49 -12.19
C TRP A 748 18.41 14.94 -10.76
N VAL A 749 19.54 14.33 -10.40
CA VAL A 749 19.85 13.85 -9.05
C VAL A 749 21.25 14.35 -8.68
N PRO A 750 21.42 15.66 -8.44
CA PRO A 750 22.74 16.24 -8.21
C PRO A 750 23.32 15.86 -6.84
N ASN A 751 22.48 15.48 -5.87
CA ASN A 751 22.88 15.24 -4.48
C ASN A 751 22.35 13.89 -3.96
N PRO A 752 22.73 12.74 -4.54
CA PRO A 752 22.31 11.44 -4.02
C PRO A 752 22.88 11.24 -2.61
N GLY A 753 22.11 10.61 -1.72
CA GLY A 753 22.55 10.38 -0.36
C GLY A 753 21.51 9.71 0.53
N VAL A 754 21.82 9.66 1.82
CA VAL A 754 20.97 9.06 2.85
C VAL A 754 20.71 10.09 3.94
N TYR A 755 19.44 10.41 4.17
CA TYR A 755 19.00 11.18 5.31
C TYR A 755 18.69 10.25 6.48
N VAL A 756 19.20 10.57 7.66
CA VAL A 756 18.98 9.83 8.90
C VAL A 756 18.51 10.80 9.97
N ASP A 757 17.44 10.43 10.67
CA ASP A 757 17.10 11.03 11.96
C ASP A 757 17.90 10.31 13.07
N PRO A 758 18.95 10.93 13.64
CA PRO A 758 19.82 10.31 14.62
C PRO A 758 19.16 10.20 16.00
N THR A 759 18.03 10.87 16.25
CA THR A 759 17.32 10.80 17.53
C THR A 759 16.47 9.55 17.66
N THR A 760 16.06 8.99 16.52
CA THR A 760 15.20 7.82 16.43
C THR A 760 15.88 6.62 15.77
N SER A 761 17.11 6.80 15.27
CA SER A 761 17.83 5.76 14.55
C SER A 761 19.24 5.53 15.09
N LYS A 762 19.69 4.29 15.02
CA LYS A 762 21.04 3.90 15.47
C LYS A 762 21.65 2.81 14.59
N ASP A 763 22.96 2.64 14.68
CA ASP A 763 23.70 1.61 13.96
C ASP A 763 23.47 1.66 12.42
N ILE A 764 23.50 2.88 11.87
CA ILE A 764 23.31 3.13 10.44
C ILE A 764 24.66 3.09 9.73
N LEU A 765 24.76 2.29 8.67
CA LEU A 765 25.98 2.14 7.87
C LEU A 765 25.74 2.56 6.42
N VAL A 766 26.44 3.59 5.98
CA VAL A 766 26.46 4.06 4.59
C VAL A 766 27.90 3.97 4.07
N ALA A 767 28.19 2.96 3.25
CA ALA A 767 29.56 2.67 2.82
C ALA A 767 29.66 2.05 1.41
N GLY A 768 30.70 2.43 0.67
CA GLY A 768 31.01 1.88 -0.66
C GLY A 768 30.02 2.22 -1.77
N ASN A 769 28.99 3.03 -1.50
CA ASN A 769 28.10 3.55 -2.53
C ASN A 769 28.84 4.60 -3.36
N LYS A 770 28.66 4.60 -4.68
CA LYS A 770 29.40 5.48 -5.59
C LYS A 770 28.53 6.08 -6.69
N VAL A 771 28.91 7.28 -7.11
CA VAL A 771 28.44 7.87 -8.39
C VAL A 771 29.42 7.50 -9.50
N VAL A 772 28.93 7.03 -10.64
CA VAL A 772 29.73 6.71 -11.84
C VAL A 772 29.27 7.58 -13.01
N LYS A 773 30.21 8.00 -13.85
CA LYS A 773 29.88 8.73 -15.08
C LYS A 773 28.96 7.89 -15.97
N ASN A 774 28.01 8.55 -16.62
CA ASN A 774 27.23 7.92 -17.68
C ASN A 774 28.20 7.53 -18.81
N LYS A 775 28.13 6.28 -19.27
CA LYS A 775 29.04 5.75 -20.30
C LYS A 775 28.57 6.09 -21.70
#